data_AF-A0A9N9X1N8-F1
#
_entry.id   AF-A0A9N9X1N8-F1
#
_cell.length_a   1.000
_cell.length_b   1.000
_cell.length_c   1.000
_cell.angle_alpha   90.00
_cell.angle_beta   90.00
_cell.angle_gamma   90.00
#
_symmetry.space_group_name_H-M   'P 1'
#
loop_
_entity.id
_entity.type
_entity.pdbx_description
1 polymer ?
#
loop_
_entity_poly.entity_id
_entity_poly.type
_entity_poly.pdbx_seq_one_letter_code
_entity_poly.pdbx_strand_id
1 'polypeptide(L)'
;MAMYKGFRVFEKSKPPSPHSVLLEHRGKEDTILFESQAVAVLSAQETEAVKKQYTKILDAYGCLGVLQLNAGETSVLYLVMITGCFSIGKVGDSEIFRITQTQFVPLHFSQNEDRISEVRKLLNSGTFYFSWYSGAPGGTPLDLTLCAQRRNKTSTTDHRFFWNRMLHVHLVRFGVDCSSWLVRAMCGSVEIRTVYVGHRKALASVISRLSCERAGTRFNVRGTNDEGHVANFVETEQVIFLDNEVTSYLQTRGSVPLFWEQPGVQVGSHKVRISRGYEASKSAFNRHMDTIKERYGKQVILNLLGTSLIGNKEGEATLSQEFQKHHKESSHSDISHIVFDYHQECRGGSSANLQKLKAKLEQQLLDFSFYHASCTTNFSLQKGTIRTNCLDCLDRTNCVQTFLGLEILAKQLIAMQLVDKKQTISRFEEVFKQMWINNGNEISKIYAGTGAIQGGSKLMDGARSAARTIQNNLLDNSKQEAIDILLLGSTLSTELADRARTLLPYNTLHAPNHVLREMCRRHMEYTEPLPVRVAVGTYNVNGGKHFRSVVFKEIQLSDWLLDPHTKNKGSLVDTGYTDEHKSIPVDIYAIGFEEIVDLNAANIMNSSTENAKAWAIELQKVLSRDRPYVLLTYQQLVGVCVYVYVRPEHVPFIKDVAVDSVKTGMGGHTGNKGAAAIRLVFHATSIAFVCAHFAAGQSQVTERNADYNEITRKIAFPMSRSLNSHEYLFWCGDFNYRIDMDKEEIKELVRQGDFETILQQDQLKKQQAEGNVFKMFIEGDITFPPTYKYDLFSDDYDTSEKCRAPAWTDRVLWKRRNQSPELNGTGQESPGKLVFYGRAELKQSDHRPVIAIIDIETRTIREDKREQVFYEVIADMGPPDATLIVHCEETAQNEDSSLFDDNLVMVLLEDFAQFGETILVRFVADTMWITFRDGQAVLEAMKKTNGLLKFQDHDFTLSLKTPNWVEQAKEEIGLCSSNTVPLYSSPNQSDYNCLGIPEVPRPPRPLPPGRPPPPTAKPTPPPSPRRAMPKAGVISMPIKSPPPPSSAPPTLPPPDLPAQDEGVYEEIGDDSPGGPEPQGPPPPPPRAEAGSPPTGTRGPPPVPARSAPPPPLPARPRQ
;
A
#
# COMPACT_ATOMS: atom_id res chain seq x y z
N MET A 1 8.08 1.52 -43.05
CA MET A 1 7.13 2.45 -43.71
C MET A 1 6.60 3.37 -42.61
N ALA A 2 5.96 4.51 -42.90
CA ALA A 2 5.23 5.19 -41.82
C ALA A 2 4.02 4.31 -41.43
N MET A 3 3.83 4.04 -40.13
CA MET A 3 2.61 3.40 -39.64
C MET A 3 1.41 4.25 -40.05
N TYR A 4 0.42 3.65 -40.71
CA TYR A 4 -0.79 4.34 -41.13
C TYR A 4 -1.87 4.25 -40.05
N LYS A 5 -2.88 5.13 -40.13
CA LYS A 5 -4.06 5.05 -39.25
C LYS A 5 -4.98 3.90 -39.71
N GLY A 6 -4.68 2.71 -39.21
CA GLY A 6 -5.36 1.46 -39.56
C GLY A 6 -6.72 1.28 -38.88
N PHE A 7 -6.96 1.95 -37.75
CA PHE A 7 -8.24 1.90 -37.04
C PHE A 7 -9.14 3.08 -37.42
N ARG A 8 -10.44 2.82 -37.55
CA ARG A 8 -11.50 3.82 -37.72
C ARG A 8 -12.56 3.61 -36.65
N VAL A 9 -13.03 4.70 -36.05
CA VAL A 9 -14.15 4.67 -35.10
C VAL A 9 -15.33 5.41 -35.72
N PHE A 10 -16.51 4.81 -35.67
CA PHE A 10 -17.77 5.39 -36.12
C PHE A 10 -18.79 5.42 -34.99
N GLU A 11 -19.69 6.39 -35.00
CA GLU A 11 -20.73 6.63 -34.00
C GLU A 11 -22.09 6.73 -34.70
N LYS A 12 -23.13 6.13 -34.12
CA LYS A 12 -24.49 6.04 -34.70
C LYS A 12 -25.07 7.45 -34.84
N SER A 13 -25.33 7.88 -36.08
CA SER A 13 -25.44 9.31 -36.43
C SER A 13 -26.69 10.02 -35.90
N LYS A 14 -27.72 9.26 -35.53
CA LYS A 14 -29.02 9.70 -35.02
C LYS A 14 -29.61 8.60 -34.11
N PRO A 15 -30.60 8.92 -33.25
CA PRO A 15 -31.40 7.89 -32.57
C PRO A 15 -31.98 6.85 -33.56
N PRO A 16 -32.29 5.62 -33.12
CA PRO A 16 -32.73 5.26 -31.76
C PRO A 16 -31.62 5.20 -30.68
N SER A 17 -32.02 5.36 -29.42
CA SER A 17 -31.29 4.78 -28.29
C SER A 17 -31.34 3.26 -28.42
N PRO A 18 -30.26 2.50 -28.17
CA PRO A 18 -29.06 2.82 -27.40
C PRO A 18 -27.96 3.64 -28.11
N HIS A 19 -27.01 4.15 -27.31
CA HIS A 19 -25.73 4.70 -27.80
C HIS A 19 -24.87 3.58 -28.38
N SER A 20 -24.20 3.85 -29.51
CA SER A 20 -23.48 2.79 -30.24
C SER A 20 -22.29 3.29 -31.05
N VAL A 21 -21.23 2.48 -31.03
CA VAL A 21 -19.93 2.76 -31.64
C VAL A 21 -19.42 1.54 -32.41
N LEU A 22 -18.89 1.73 -33.62
CA LEU A 22 -18.19 0.71 -34.40
C LEU A 22 -16.68 0.98 -34.41
N LEU A 23 -15.87 -0.07 -34.24
CA LEU A 23 -14.41 -0.05 -34.38
C LEU A 23 -13.99 -0.99 -35.52
N GLU A 24 -13.58 -0.40 -36.64
CA GLU A 24 -13.11 -1.08 -37.85
C GLU A 24 -11.58 -1.05 -37.90
N HIS A 25 -10.94 -2.12 -38.37
CA HIS A 25 -9.51 -2.15 -38.68
C HIS A 25 -9.27 -2.55 -40.14
N ARG A 26 -8.54 -1.73 -40.92
CA ARG A 26 -8.36 -1.91 -42.38
C ARG A 26 -7.69 -3.23 -42.81
N GLY A 27 -7.06 -3.96 -41.89
CA GLY A 27 -6.47 -5.27 -42.13
C GLY A 27 -7.31 -6.43 -41.58
N LYS A 28 -8.62 -6.22 -41.40
CA LYS A 28 -9.61 -7.21 -40.95
C LYS A 28 -10.92 -7.02 -41.74
N GLU A 29 -11.70 -8.09 -41.83
CA GLU A 29 -13.05 -8.05 -42.39
C GLU A 29 -14.10 -7.83 -41.28
N ASP A 30 -13.84 -8.34 -40.08
CA ASP A 30 -14.68 -8.14 -38.90
C ASP A 30 -14.62 -6.69 -38.36
N THR A 31 -15.71 -6.26 -37.74
CA THR A 31 -15.82 -4.97 -37.02
C THR A 31 -16.33 -5.20 -35.60
N ILE A 32 -15.78 -4.50 -34.61
CA ILE A 32 -16.31 -4.57 -33.24
C ILE A 32 -17.43 -3.53 -33.08
N LEU A 33 -18.61 -3.99 -32.67
CA LEU A 33 -19.75 -3.18 -32.22
C LEU A 33 -19.72 -3.06 -30.69
N PHE A 34 -19.89 -1.83 -30.20
CA PHE A 34 -20.18 -1.51 -28.81
C PHE A 34 -21.58 -0.90 -28.76
N GLU A 35 -22.54 -1.53 -28.09
CA GLU A 35 -23.91 -1.04 -27.98
C GLU A 35 -24.52 -1.51 -26.64
N SER A 36 -25.27 -0.66 -25.94
CA SER A 36 -25.90 -0.99 -24.65
C SER A 36 -24.97 -1.48 -23.50
N GLN A 37 -23.65 -1.24 -23.61
CA GLN A 37 -22.56 -1.85 -22.81
C GLN A 37 -22.17 -3.30 -23.19
N ALA A 38 -22.88 -3.93 -24.13
CA ALA A 38 -22.44 -5.18 -24.75
C ALA A 38 -21.37 -4.92 -25.82
N VAL A 39 -20.57 -5.95 -26.11
CA VAL A 39 -19.61 -5.97 -27.23
C VAL A 39 -19.87 -7.16 -28.13
N ALA A 40 -19.95 -6.91 -29.44
CA ALA A 40 -20.16 -7.92 -30.47
C ALA A 40 -19.09 -7.81 -31.56
N VAL A 41 -18.59 -8.95 -32.04
CA VAL A 41 -17.78 -9.02 -33.27
C VAL A 41 -18.72 -9.29 -34.43
N LEU A 42 -18.89 -8.29 -35.30
CA LEU A 42 -19.72 -8.35 -36.50
C LEU A 42 -18.89 -8.86 -37.68
N SER A 43 -19.48 -9.76 -38.47
CA SER A 43 -18.99 -10.14 -39.80
C SER A 43 -19.02 -8.97 -40.78
N ALA A 44 -18.39 -9.13 -41.96
CA ALA A 44 -18.45 -8.14 -43.03
C ALA A 44 -19.90 -7.86 -43.50
N GLN A 45 -20.75 -8.89 -43.59
CA GLN A 45 -22.15 -8.76 -44.04
C GLN A 45 -23.00 -7.95 -43.04
N GLU A 46 -22.95 -8.30 -41.75
CA GLU A 46 -23.59 -7.53 -40.68
C GLU A 46 -23.09 -6.08 -40.64
N THR A 47 -21.78 -5.91 -40.81
CA THR A 47 -21.14 -4.59 -40.87
C THR A 47 -21.74 -3.75 -41.99
N GLU A 48 -21.85 -4.26 -43.22
CA GLU A 48 -22.43 -3.51 -44.35
C GLU A 48 -23.92 -3.18 -44.17
N ALA A 49 -24.67 -4.04 -43.48
CA ALA A 49 -26.08 -3.79 -43.14
C ALA A 49 -26.22 -2.59 -42.19
N VAL A 50 -25.47 -2.56 -41.07
CA VAL A 50 -25.64 -1.53 -40.03
C VAL A 50 -24.89 -0.22 -40.33
N LYS A 51 -23.72 -0.28 -40.98
CA LYS A 51 -22.76 0.83 -41.12
C LYS A 51 -23.30 2.08 -41.83
N LYS A 52 -24.37 1.96 -42.61
CA LYS A 52 -25.11 3.09 -43.22
C LYS A 52 -25.70 4.05 -42.16
N GLN A 53 -25.89 3.58 -40.93
CA GLN A 53 -26.40 4.36 -39.79
C GLN A 53 -25.29 5.10 -39.00
N TYR A 54 -24.00 4.92 -39.35
CA TYR A 54 -22.87 5.36 -38.54
C TYR A 54 -21.96 6.36 -39.28
N THR A 55 -21.56 7.41 -38.57
CA THR A 55 -20.64 8.46 -39.03
C THR A 55 -19.26 8.25 -38.44
N LYS A 56 -18.21 8.30 -39.27
CA LYS A 56 -16.82 8.17 -38.79
C LYS A 56 -16.43 9.40 -37.95
N ILE A 57 -16.11 9.18 -36.68
CA ILE A 57 -15.66 10.22 -35.74
C ILE A 57 -14.13 10.28 -35.59
N LEU A 58 -13.40 9.20 -35.90
CA LEU A 58 -11.95 9.15 -35.67
C LEU A 58 -11.19 8.19 -36.61
N ASP A 59 -9.96 8.57 -36.98
CA ASP A 59 -8.93 7.65 -37.47
C ASP A 59 -7.78 7.56 -36.44
N ALA A 60 -7.31 6.35 -36.14
CA ALA A 60 -6.32 6.06 -35.10
C ALA A 60 -5.24 5.06 -35.56
N TYR A 61 -4.07 5.11 -34.91
CA TYR A 61 -2.94 4.22 -35.17
C TYR A 61 -3.08 2.87 -34.43
N GLY A 62 -3.65 2.88 -33.23
CA GLY A 62 -3.82 1.67 -32.41
C GLY A 62 -4.94 1.85 -31.38
N CYS A 63 -5.45 0.73 -30.86
CA CYS A 63 -6.37 0.71 -29.73
C CYS A 63 -5.63 0.21 -28.47
N LEU A 64 -5.82 0.89 -27.33
CA LEU A 64 -5.32 0.44 -26.02
C LEU A 64 -6.31 -0.44 -25.26
N GLY A 65 -7.57 -0.48 -25.70
CA GLY A 65 -8.69 -1.20 -25.08
C GLY A 65 -9.75 -0.26 -24.52
N VAL A 66 -10.59 -0.75 -23.60
CA VAL A 66 -11.68 0.01 -22.97
C VAL A 66 -11.36 0.31 -21.51
N LEU A 67 -11.31 1.59 -21.15
CA LEU A 67 -11.21 2.01 -19.74
C LEU A 67 -12.61 2.01 -19.11
N GLN A 68 -12.78 1.17 -18.10
CA GLN A 68 -13.90 1.25 -17.15
C GLN A 68 -13.56 2.26 -16.05
N LEU A 69 -14.55 3.03 -15.60
CA LEU A 69 -14.50 3.87 -14.40
C LEU A 69 -15.78 3.66 -13.59
N ASN A 70 -15.70 3.80 -12.26
CA ASN A 70 -16.88 3.82 -11.39
C ASN A 70 -17.46 5.24 -11.27
N ALA A 71 -18.79 5.32 -11.27
CA ALA A 71 -19.58 6.54 -11.39
C ALA A 71 -20.79 6.46 -10.42
N GLY A 72 -20.49 6.56 -9.12
CA GLY A 72 -21.42 6.11 -8.09
C GLY A 72 -21.55 4.58 -8.17
N GLU A 73 -22.77 4.07 -8.28
CA GLU A 73 -23.02 2.64 -8.47
C GLU A 73 -22.86 2.17 -9.93
N THR A 74 -22.98 3.09 -10.89
CA THR A 74 -22.82 2.77 -12.33
C THR A 74 -21.36 2.66 -12.71
N SER A 75 -21.04 1.85 -13.72
CA SER A 75 -19.76 1.94 -14.44
C SER A 75 -19.93 2.71 -15.74
N VAL A 76 -18.92 3.47 -16.12
CA VAL A 76 -18.84 4.19 -17.40
C VAL A 76 -17.63 3.71 -18.19
N LEU A 77 -17.78 3.55 -19.50
CA LEU A 77 -16.84 2.87 -20.39
C LEU A 77 -16.33 3.83 -21.48
N TYR A 78 -15.02 3.86 -21.70
CA TYR A 78 -14.36 4.69 -22.73
C TYR A 78 -13.42 3.84 -23.58
N LEU A 79 -13.62 3.82 -24.89
CA LEU A 79 -12.69 3.22 -25.85
C LEU A 79 -11.47 4.13 -26.03
N VAL A 80 -10.27 3.63 -25.73
CA VAL A 80 -9.03 4.43 -25.67
C VAL A 80 -8.19 4.21 -26.92
N MET A 81 -8.12 5.24 -27.77
CA MET A 81 -7.50 5.19 -29.09
C MET A 81 -6.21 6.01 -29.15
N ILE A 82 -5.16 5.47 -29.79
CA ILE A 82 -3.90 6.17 -30.05
C ILE A 82 -4.06 7.01 -31.32
N THR A 83 -4.19 8.33 -31.16
CA THR A 83 -4.43 9.27 -32.25
C THR A 83 -3.17 9.96 -32.75
N GLY A 84 -2.10 9.93 -31.95
CA GLY A 84 -0.76 10.40 -32.26
C GLY A 84 0.33 9.54 -31.60
N CYS A 85 1.32 9.14 -32.39
CA CYS A 85 2.52 8.44 -31.96
C CYS A 85 3.65 8.68 -33.00
N PHE A 86 4.90 8.40 -32.64
CA PHE A 86 6.02 8.40 -33.60
C PHE A 86 6.98 7.22 -33.39
N SER A 87 7.58 6.75 -34.48
CA SER A 87 8.58 5.69 -34.47
C SER A 87 9.87 6.19 -33.84
N ILE A 88 10.43 5.39 -32.92
CA ILE A 88 11.73 5.63 -32.29
C ILE A 88 12.83 4.70 -32.81
N GLY A 89 12.47 3.71 -33.64
CA GLY A 89 13.39 2.72 -34.21
C GLY A 89 12.70 1.38 -34.50
N LYS A 90 13.36 0.56 -35.33
CA LYS A 90 12.95 -0.80 -35.69
C LYS A 90 13.96 -1.82 -35.14
N VAL A 91 13.47 -2.91 -34.56
CA VAL A 91 14.23 -4.01 -33.97
C VAL A 91 13.67 -5.33 -34.51
N GLY A 92 14.51 -6.11 -35.22
CA GLY A 92 14.00 -7.19 -36.07
C GLY A 92 12.97 -6.64 -37.06
N ASP A 93 11.82 -7.31 -37.19
CA ASP A 93 10.69 -6.81 -38.00
C ASP A 93 9.67 -5.92 -37.26
N SER A 94 9.92 -5.62 -35.97
CA SER A 94 9.04 -4.77 -35.17
C SER A 94 9.52 -3.33 -35.11
N GLU A 95 8.65 -2.41 -35.49
CA GLU A 95 8.86 -0.97 -35.31
C GLU A 95 8.25 -0.54 -33.97
N ILE A 96 8.96 0.28 -33.21
CA ILE A 96 8.59 0.66 -31.85
C ILE A 96 8.16 2.12 -31.84
N PHE A 97 6.99 2.38 -31.26
CA PHE A 97 6.31 3.66 -31.26
C PHE A 97 6.20 4.24 -29.85
N ARG A 98 6.49 5.53 -29.73
CA ARG A 98 6.20 6.34 -28.55
C ARG A 98 4.81 6.95 -28.70
N ILE A 99 3.93 6.75 -27.74
CA ILE A 99 2.60 7.38 -27.70
C ILE A 99 2.77 8.88 -27.40
N THR A 100 2.05 9.74 -28.11
CA THR A 100 2.05 11.20 -27.85
C THR A 100 0.66 11.79 -27.71
N GLN A 101 -0.36 11.15 -28.30
CA GLN A 101 -1.75 11.60 -28.19
C GLN A 101 -2.72 10.42 -28.18
N THR A 102 -3.61 10.43 -27.21
CA THR A 102 -4.74 9.51 -27.05
C THR A 102 -6.05 10.28 -27.07
N GLN A 103 -7.10 9.61 -27.55
CA GLN A 103 -8.48 10.09 -27.50
C GLN A 103 -9.36 9.00 -26.90
N PHE A 104 -10.30 9.42 -26.06
CA PHE A 104 -11.22 8.57 -25.33
C PHE A 104 -12.59 8.78 -25.98
N VAL A 105 -13.16 7.71 -26.55
CA VAL A 105 -14.49 7.73 -27.13
C VAL A 105 -15.46 7.17 -26.09
N PRO A 106 -16.45 7.93 -25.61
CA PRO A 106 -17.42 7.44 -24.63
C PRO A 106 -18.31 6.36 -25.26
N LEU A 107 -18.54 5.27 -24.55
CA LEU A 107 -19.47 4.21 -24.94
C LEU A 107 -20.85 4.43 -24.27
N HIS A 108 -21.22 5.70 -24.07
CA HIS A 108 -22.46 6.16 -23.43
C HIS A 108 -22.77 7.61 -23.84
N PHE A 109 -24.05 8.00 -23.78
CA PHE A 109 -24.50 9.35 -24.18
C PHE A 109 -23.92 10.52 -23.35
N SER A 110 -23.56 10.32 -22.08
CA SER A 110 -23.08 11.40 -21.20
C SER A 110 -21.61 11.76 -21.46
N GLN A 111 -21.31 13.00 -21.87
CA GLN A 111 -19.93 13.48 -21.99
C GLN A 111 -19.46 14.14 -20.68
N ASN A 112 -18.62 13.43 -19.90
CA ASN A 112 -17.97 13.97 -18.70
C ASN A 112 -16.44 13.80 -18.83
N GLU A 113 -15.77 14.78 -19.45
CA GLU A 113 -14.33 14.71 -19.73
C GLU A 113 -13.45 14.88 -18.47
N ASP A 114 -13.94 15.53 -17.41
CA ASP A 114 -13.14 15.83 -16.21
C ASP A 114 -12.53 14.57 -15.59
N ARG A 115 -13.34 13.50 -15.48
CA ARG A 115 -12.94 12.20 -14.88
C ARG A 115 -11.85 11.45 -15.64
N ILE A 116 -11.69 11.71 -16.94
CA ILE A 116 -10.65 11.08 -17.80
C ILE A 116 -9.49 12.03 -18.10
N SER A 117 -9.56 13.29 -17.67
CA SER A 117 -8.58 14.33 -18.03
C SER A 117 -7.16 14.00 -17.56
N GLU A 118 -6.99 13.52 -16.32
CA GLU A 118 -5.69 13.14 -15.77
C GLU A 118 -5.15 11.82 -16.33
N VAL A 119 -6.01 10.84 -16.60
CA VAL A 119 -5.61 9.59 -17.29
C VAL A 119 -5.13 9.88 -18.71
N ARG A 120 -5.80 10.80 -19.42
CA ARG A 120 -5.39 11.28 -20.74
C ARG A 120 -4.06 12.03 -20.68
N LYS A 121 -3.83 12.89 -19.66
CA LYS A 121 -2.53 13.54 -19.41
C LYS A 121 -1.42 12.53 -19.12
N LEU A 122 -1.71 11.47 -18.34
CA LEU A 122 -0.77 10.39 -18.04
C LEU A 122 -0.35 9.63 -19.31
N LEU A 123 -1.30 9.14 -20.11
CA LEU A 123 -0.99 8.44 -21.37
C LEU A 123 -0.28 9.35 -22.39
N ASN A 124 -0.64 10.64 -22.45
CA ASN A 124 -0.04 11.62 -23.36
C ASN A 124 1.30 12.21 -22.83
N SER A 125 1.76 11.82 -21.65
CA SER A 125 3.06 12.25 -21.08
C SER A 125 4.28 11.84 -21.92
N GLY A 126 4.07 10.91 -22.86
CA GLY A 126 5.11 10.36 -23.72
C GLY A 126 5.95 9.29 -23.04
N THR A 127 5.58 8.75 -21.88
CA THR A 127 6.35 7.68 -21.22
C THR A 127 5.88 6.27 -21.60
N PHE A 128 4.86 6.17 -22.46
CA PHE A 128 4.27 4.92 -22.92
C PHE A 128 4.73 4.55 -24.33
N TYR A 129 5.08 3.28 -24.52
CA TYR A 129 5.61 2.71 -25.76
C TYR A 129 4.88 1.42 -26.12
N PHE A 130 4.66 1.20 -27.41
CA PHE A 130 4.13 -0.05 -27.95
C PHE A 130 4.94 -0.48 -29.19
N SER A 131 4.84 -1.75 -29.57
CA SER A 131 5.46 -2.31 -30.77
C SER A 131 4.41 -2.63 -31.83
N TRP A 132 4.80 -2.53 -33.10
CA TRP A 132 3.98 -2.88 -34.25
C TRP A 132 4.80 -3.69 -35.25
N TYR A 133 4.23 -4.75 -35.80
CA TYR A 133 4.91 -5.64 -36.74
C TYR A 133 4.78 -5.11 -38.17
N SER A 134 5.91 -5.05 -38.89
CA SER A 134 6.02 -4.37 -40.19
C SER A 134 6.31 -5.28 -41.40
N GLY A 135 6.24 -6.60 -41.21
CA GLY A 135 6.51 -7.62 -42.23
C GLY A 135 5.23 -8.22 -42.85
N ALA A 136 5.30 -9.51 -43.22
CA ALA A 136 4.20 -10.25 -43.85
C ALA A 136 3.06 -10.61 -42.85
N PRO A 137 1.83 -10.89 -43.33
CA PRO A 137 0.73 -11.35 -42.47
C PRO A 137 1.12 -12.56 -41.61
N GLY A 138 0.70 -12.56 -40.34
CA GLY A 138 0.97 -13.63 -39.36
C GLY A 138 2.18 -13.41 -38.45
N GLY A 139 3.01 -12.38 -38.67
CA GLY A 139 4.14 -12.07 -37.78
C GLY A 139 3.73 -11.31 -36.50
N THR A 140 4.25 -11.75 -35.35
CA THR A 140 3.96 -11.14 -34.04
C THR A 140 4.89 -9.94 -33.73
N PRO A 141 4.37 -8.84 -33.13
CA PRO A 141 5.22 -7.72 -32.70
C PRO A 141 6.07 -8.07 -31.47
N LEU A 142 7.26 -7.48 -31.39
CA LEU A 142 8.23 -7.66 -30.30
C LEU A 142 7.65 -7.24 -28.95
N ASP A 143 7.50 -8.16 -28.00
CA ASP A 143 6.98 -7.81 -26.68
C ASP A 143 7.95 -6.88 -25.91
N LEU A 144 7.42 -5.71 -25.51
CA LEU A 144 8.13 -4.66 -24.76
C LEU A 144 8.00 -4.82 -23.23
N THR A 145 7.47 -5.93 -22.74
CA THR A 145 7.56 -6.34 -21.34
C THR A 145 8.80 -7.22 -21.08
N LEU A 146 9.21 -8.01 -22.07
CA LEU A 146 10.29 -8.99 -21.94
C LEU A 146 11.67 -8.41 -22.29
N CYS A 147 12.70 -8.83 -21.56
CA CYS A 147 14.11 -8.66 -21.93
C CYS A 147 14.60 -9.76 -22.88
N ALA A 148 15.73 -9.57 -23.57
CA ALA A 148 16.22 -10.51 -24.58
C ALA A 148 16.38 -11.94 -24.07
N GLN A 149 16.90 -12.12 -22.84
CA GLN A 149 17.05 -13.44 -22.23
C GLN A 149 15.71 -14.10 -21.84
N ARG A 150 14.69 -13.32 -21.46
CA ARG A 150 13.33 -13.89 -21.22
C ARG A 150 12.61 -14.22 -22.53
N ARG A 151 12.78 -13.42 -23.59
CA ARG A 151 12.23 -13.71 -24.94
C ARG A 151 12.76 -15.01 -25.56
N ASN A 152 13.92 -15.49 -25.12
CA ASN A 152 14.46 -16.80 -25.52
C ASN A 152 13.81 -17.97 -24.75
N LYS A 153 13.14 -17.71 -23.62
CA LYS A 153 12.44 -18.72 -22.80
C LYS A 153 10.92 -18.73 -22.97
N THR A 154 10.31 -17.58 -23.25
CA THR A 154 8.85 -17.43 -23.32
C THR A 154 8.43 -16.34 -24.30
N SER A 155 7.26 -16.52 -24.91
CA SER A 155 6.50 -15.52 -25.67
C SER A 155 5.43 -14.82 -24.83
N THR A 156 5.23 -15.22 -23.57
CA THR A 156 4.17 -14.68 -22.70
C THR A 156 4.56 -13.31 -22.14
N THR A 157 3.68 -12.31 -22.29
CA THR A 157 3.84 -10.95 -21.78
C THR A 157 4.05 -10.92 -20.26
N ASP A 158 5.12 -10.29 -19.76
CA ASP A 158 5.38 -10.13 -18.31
C ASP A 158 4.44 -9.06 -17.74
N HIS A 159 3.43 -9.51 -16.98
CA HIS A 159 2.29 -8.68 -16.54
C HIS A 159 2.71 -7.44 -15.75
N ARG A 160 3.86 -7.49 -15.07
CA ARG A 160 4.44 -6.38 -14.31
C ARG A 160 4.73 -5.14 -15.16
N PHE A 161 4.97 -5.32 -16.46
CA PHE A 161 5.27 -4.21 -17.39
C PHE A 161 4.14 -3.95 -18.39
N PHE A 162 3.02 -4.67 -18.29
CA PHE A 162 1.85 -4.55 -19.16
C PHE A 162 0.87 -3.51 -18.58
N TRP A 163 1.10 -2.24 -18.93
CA TRP A 163 0.46 -1.11 -18.26
C TRP A 163 -1.00 -0.89 -18.62
N ASN A 164 -1.45 -1.32 -19.80
CA ASN A 164 -2.85 -1.24 -20.21
C ASN A 164 -3.61 -2.58 -20.10
N ARG A 165 -3.11 -3.55 -19.34
CA ARG A 165 -3.77 -4.87 -19.18
C ARG A 165 -5.24 -4.76 -18.74
N MET A 166 -5.56 -3.80 -17.88
CA MET A 166 -6.93 -3.58 -17.42
C MET A 166 -7.89 -3.10 -18.52
N LEU A 167 -7.36 -2.48 -19.58
CA LEU A 167 -8.16 -2.05 -20.73
C LEU A 167 -8.47 -3.21 -21.67
N HIS A 168 -7.78 -4.35 -21.55
CA HIS A 168 -8.05 -5.56 -22.32
C HIS A 168 -9.19 -6.37 -21.69
N VAL A 169 -9.28 -6.39 -20.35
CA VAL A 169 -10.24 -7.21 -19.56
C VAL A 169 -11.69 -7.11 -20.06
N HIS A 170 -12.22 -5.90 -20.26
CA HIS A 170 -13.61 -5.75 -20.73
C HIS A 170 -13.84 -6.37 -22.12
N LEU A 171 -12.84 -6.37 -23.01
CA LEU A 171 -12.95 -6.98 -24.34
C LEU A 171 -12.76 -8.50 -24.32
N VAL A 172 -11.88 -9.02 -23.44
CA VAL A 172 -11.73 -10.46 -23.20
C VAL A 172 -13.06 -11.08 -22.76
N ARG A 173 -13.80 -10.43 -21.84
CA ARG A 173 -15.11 -10.90 -21.34
C ARG A 173 -16.18 -11.14 -22.41
N PHE A 174 -16.08 -10.52 -23.59
CA PHE A 174 -17.01 -10.73 -24.70
C PHE A 174 -16.51 -11.70 -25.79
N GLY A 175 -15.31 -12.28 -25.60
CA GLY A 175 -14.66 -13.19 -26.56
C GLY A 175 -13.89 -12.48 -27.68
N VAL A 176 -13.48 -11.21 -27.49
CA VAL A 176 -12.71 -10.47 -28.49
C VAL A 176 -11.24 -10.86 -28.42
N ASP A 177 -10.63 -11.23 -29.55
CA ASP A 177 -9.18 -11.43 -29.64
C ASP A 177 -8.41 -10.10 -29.49
N CYS A 178 -8.11 -9.78 -28.23
CA CYS A 178 -7.26 -8.64 -27.86
C CYS A 178 -5.84 -8.74 -28.43
N SER A 179 -5.34 -9.91 -28.82
CA SER A 179 -3.98 -10.04 -29.36
C SER A 179 -3.81 -9.41 -30.74
N SER A 180 -4.88 -9.37 -31.53
CA SER A 180 -4.90 -8.78 -32.88
C SER A 180 -5.76 -7.50 -33.01
N TRP A 181 -6.57 -7.16 -32.01
CA TRP A 181 -7.30 -5.89 -31.94
C TRP A 181 -6.60 -4.79 -31.12
N LEU A 182 -5.81 -5.14 -30.10
CA LEU A 182 -5.23 -4.18 -29.14
C LEU A 182 -3.70 -4.18 -29.13
N VAL A 183 -3.09 -3.04 -28.80
CA VAL A 183 -1.63 -2.97 -28.58
C VAL A 183 -1.30 -3.13 -27.10
N ARG A 184 -0.16 -3.79 -26.82
CA ARG A 184 0.43 -3.89 -25.48
C ARG A 184 1.33 -2.67 -25.24
N ALA A 185 1.05 -1.90 -24.19
CA ALA A 185 1.81 -0.71 -23.82
C ALA A 185 2.67 -0.96 -22.56
N MET A 186 3.93 -0.53 -22.63
CA MET A 186 4.87 -0.49 -21.52
C MET A 186 5.17 0.96 -21.16
N CYS A 187 5.22 1.27 -19.86
CA CYS A 187 5.63 2.59 -19.35
C CYS A 187 7.11 2.57 -18.92
N GLY A 188 7.87 3.59 -19.32
CA GLY A 188 9.29 3.67 -19.04
C GLY A 188 10.05 4.55 -20.02
N SER A 189 11.11 4.00 -20.62
CA SER A 189 11.92 4.68 -21.64
C SER A 189 12.47 3.68 -22.64
N VAL A 190 12.52 4.05 -23.93
CA VAL A 190 13.11 3.25 -25.00
C VAL A 190 13.94 4.16 -25.90
N GLU A 191 15.25 3.92 -25.96
CA GLU A 191 16.18 4.61 -26.86
C GLU A 191 16.83 3.59 -27.79
N ILE A 192 16.85 3.87 -29.10
CA ILE A 192 17.41 2.99 -30.15
C ILE A 192 18.31 3.83 -31.08
N ARG A 193 19.50 3.34 -31.42
CA ARG A 193 20.44 4.01 -32.35
C ARG A 193 21.19 2.99 -33.22
N THR A 194 21.28 3.26 -34.53
CA THR A 194 22.08 2.45 -35.45
C THR A 194 23.56 2.85 -35.38
N VAL A 195 24.43 1.88 -35.14
CA VAL A 195 25.88 2.04 -35.12
C VAL A 195 26.48 1.24 -36.29
N TYR A 196 27.15 1.93 -37.21
CA TYR A 196 27.75 1.30 -38.39
C TYR A 196 29.17 0.83 -38.07
N VAL A 197 29.46 -0.44 -38.36
CA VAL A 197 30.76 -1.09 -38.12
C VAL A 197 31.28 -1.65 -39.44
N GLY A 198 32.00 -0.82 -40.19
CA GLY A 198 32.33 -1.13 -41.59
C GLY A 198 31.07 -1.21 -42.44
N HIS A 199 30.84 -2.34 -43.11
CA HIS A 199 29.61 -2.62 -43.86
C HIS A 199 28.44 -3.09 -42.98
N ARG A 200 28.71 -3.52 -41.73
CA ARG A 200 27.69 -4.08 -40.83
C ARG A 200 26.92 -2.99 -40.07
N LYS A 201 25.68 -3.30 -39.69
CA LYS A 201 24.78 -2.39 -38.95
C LYS A 201 24.41 -3.01 -37.60
N ALA A 202 24.96 -2.47 -36.51
CA ALA A 202 24.49 -2.79 -35.17
C ALA A 202 23.32 -1.87 -34.77
N LEU A 203 22.41 -2.37 -33.94
CA LEU A 203 21.37 -1.60 -33.26
C LEU A 203 21.67 -1.58 -31.77
N ALA A 204 22.17 -0.45 -31.26
CA ALA A 204 22.29 -0.18 -29.84
C ALA A 204 20.90 0.20 -29.30
N SER A 205 20.48 -0.40 -28.18
CA SER A 205 19.22 -0.06 -27.49
C SER A 205 19.41 0.06 -25.98
N VAL A 206 18.72 1.02 -25.36
CA VAL A 206 18.58 1.11 -23.89
C VAL A 206 17.09 1.16 -23.57
N ILE A 207 16.62 0.24 -22.74
CA ILE A 207 15.20 0.05 -22.45
C ILE A 207 14.98 0.01 -20.95
N SER A 208 14.32 1.02 -20.38
CA SER A 208 13.82 0.99 -19.00
C SER A 208 12.34 0.61 -18.99
N ARG A 209 11.96 -0.40 -18.19
CA ARG A 209 10.59 -0.88 -18.00
C ARG A 209 10.18 -0.65 -16.54
N LEU A 210 9.15 0.13 -16.29
CA LEU A 210 8.65 0.43 -14.94
C LEU A 210 7.58 -0.58 -14.53
N SER A 211 7.75 -1.23 -13.37
CA SER A 211 6.76 -2.17 -12.84
C SER A 211 5.49 -1.44 -12.39
N CYS A 212 4.32 -1.97 -12.77
CA CYS A 212 3.02 -1.52 -12.29
C CYS A 212 2.64 -2.08 -10.91
N GLU A 213 3.42 -3.02 -10.35
CA GLU A 213 3.14 -3.69 -9.06
C GLU A 213 3.09 -2.74 -7.86
N ARG A 214 3.81 -1.60 -7.95
CA ARG A 214 3.76 -0.47 -7.01
C ARG A 214 4.33 0.79 -7.68
N ALA A 215 3.65 1.26 -8.72
CA ALA A 215 3.97 2.55 -9.34
C ALA A 215 3.27 3.72 -8.60
N GLY A 216 3.80 4.93 -8.75
CA GLY A 216 3.16 6.12 -8.20
C GLY A 216 3.97 7.40 -8.33
N THR A 217 3.58 8.43 -7.58
CA THR A 217 4.25 9.73 -7.55
C THR A 217 5.19 9.88 -6.35
N ARG A 218 6.03 10.94 -6.38
CA ARG A 218 7.24 11.04 -5.54
C ARG A 218 6.94 11.01 -4.04
N PHE A 219 5.86 11.65 -3.62
CA PHE A 219 5.51 11.75 -2.19
C PHE A 219 4.45 10.74 -1.76
N ASN A 220 3.59 10.28 -2.67
CA ASN A 220 2.52 9.34 -2.36
C ASN A 220 2.99 7.87 -2.30
N VAL A 221 4.00 7.47 -3.08
CA VAL A 221 4.44 6.07 -3.16
C VAL A 221 5.94 5.92 -2.92
N ARG A 222 6.28 5.59 -1.66
CA ARG A 222 7.61 5.24 -1.15
C ARG A 222 7.62 3.82 -0.55
N GLY A 223 8.81 3.30 -0.26
CA GLY A 223 9.00 2.05 0.49
C GLY A 223 8.44 0.79 -0.17
N THR A 224 8.34 -0.29 0.61
CA THR A 224 7.60 -1.51 0.25
C THR A 224 6.11 -1.38 0.56
N ASN A 225 5.27 -2.21 -0.07
CA ASN A 225 3.96 -2.58 0.47
C ASN A 225 4.06 -3.88 1.29
N ASP A 226 2.93 -4.33 1.85
CA ASP A 226 2.82 -5.57 2.61
C ASP A 226 3.26 -6.82 1.81
N GLU A 227 2.97 -6.89 0.51
CA GLU A 227 3.34 -8.02 -0.36
C GLU A 227 4.83 -8.05 -0.76
N GLY A 228 5.65 -7.06 -0.35
CA GLY A 228 7.08 -6.99 -0.71
C GLY A 228 7.38 -6.31 -2.06
N HIS A 229 6.37 -5.76 -2.73
CA HIS A 229 6.59 -4.92 -3.91
C HIS A 229 7.15 -3.57 -3.47
N VAL A 230 8.36 -3.24 -3.92
CA VAL A 230 8.93 -1.90 -3.68
C VAL A 230 8.38 -0.89 -4.67
N ALA A 231 8.14 0.30 -4.14
CA ALA A 231 7.79 1.47 -4.92
C ALA A 231 8.79 1.66 -6.07
N ASN A 232 8.24 1.87 -7.26
CA ASN A 232 8.95 2.51 -8.36
C ASN A 232 10.09 1.64 -8.94
N PHE A 233 9.87 0.31 -8.96
CA PHE A 233 10.82 -0.68 -9.44
C PHE A 233 10.98 -0.63 -10.98
N VAL A 234 12.23 -0.51 -11.47
CA VAL A 234 12.56 -0.45 -12.90
C VAL A 234 13.61 -1.48 -13.27
N GLU A 235 13.34 -2.28 -14.31
CA GLU A 235 14.36 -3.00 -15.08
C GLU A 235 14.96 -2.04 -16.13
N THR A 236 16.29 -1.91 -16.17
CA THR A 236 17.01 -1.19 -17.23
C THR A 236 17.88 -2.17 -18.03
N GLU A 237 17.60 -2.36 -19.31
CA GLU A 237 18.26 -3.30 -20.23
C GLU A 237 19.11 -2.54 -21.25
N GLN A 238 20.39 -2.91 -21.39
CA GLN A 238 21.32 -2.41 -22.42
C GLN A 238 21.57 -3.52 -23.45
N VAL A 239 21.12 -3.32 -24.69
CA VAL A 239 21.12 -4.34 -25.74
C VAL A 239 21.92 -3.89 -26.97
N ILE A 240 22.65 -4.82 -27.57
CA ILE A 240 23.20 -4.66 -28.93
C ILE A 240 22.70 -5.82 -29.77
N PHE A 241 22.02 -5.51 -30.88
CA PHE A 241 21.76 -6.47 -31.96
C PHE A 241 22.78 -6.23 -33.09
N LEU A 242 23.34 -7.28 -33.67
CA LEU A 242 24.23 -7.20 -34.82
C LEU A 242 24.09 -8.48 -35.64
N ASP A 243 23.74 -8.34 -36.92
CA ASP A 243 23.48 -9.47 -37.82
C ASP A 243 22.45 -10.44 -37.18
N ASN A 244 22.85 -11.67 -36.83
CA ASN A 244 22.01 -12.67 -36.14
C ASN A 244 22.30 -12.78 -34.62
N GLU A 245 23.19 -11.95 -34.07
CA GLU A 245 23.57 -11.97 -32.66
C GLU A 245 22.88 -10.88 -31.83
N VAL A 246 22.62 -11.21 -30.56
CA VAL A 246 22.18 -10.28 -29.54
C VAL A 246 23.03 -10.40 -28.28
N THR A 247 23.46 -9.26 -27.73
CA THR A 247 23.94 -9.17 -26.35
C THR A 247 23.02 -8.28 -25.52
N SER A 248 22.77 -8.63 -24.27
CA SER A 248 21.89 -7.90 -23.36
C SER A 248 22.42 -7.91 -21.93
N TYR A 249 22.49 -6.73 -21.29
CA TYR A 249 22.83 -6.58 -19.88
C TYR A 249 21.71 -5.87 -19.12
N LEU A 250 21.18 -6.52 -18.08
CA LEU A 250 20.06 -6.06 -17.27
C LEU A 250 20.54 -5.53 -15.91
N GLN A 251 19.99 -4.39 -15.48
CA GLN A 251 20.20 -3.79 -14.17
C GLN A 251 18.84 -3.47 -13.52
N THR A 252 18.78 -3.44 -12.20
CA THR A 252 17.53 -3.11 -11.47
C THR A 252 17.71 -1.90 -10.56
N ARG A 253 16.60 -1.19 -10.32
CA ARG A 253 16.51 -0.08 -9.35
C ARG A 253 15.10 0.00 -8.78
N GLY A 254 14.96 0.61 -7.62
CA GLY A 254 13.67 0.84 -6.97
C GLY A 254 13.86 1.49 -5.60
N SER A 255 12.75 1.74 -4.90
CA SER A 255 12.80 2.25 -3.52
C SER A 255 13.46 1.26 -2.56
N VAL A 256 13.95 1.77 -1.43
CA VAL A 256 14.48 0.95 -0.32
C VAL A 256 13.37 0.02 0.21
N PRO A 257 13.63 -1.28 0.44
CA PRO A 257 12.61 -2.29 0.69
C PRO A 257 12.10 -2.32 2.13
N LEU A 258 11.75 -1.15 2.68
CA LEU A 258 11.26 -0.95 4.04
C LEU A 258 9.98 -0.12 4.03
N PHE A 259 9.22 -0.13 5.13
CA PHE A 259 8.11 0.80 5.31
C PHE A 259 8.66 2.17 5.72
N TRP A 260 8.74 3.08 4.75
CA TRP A 260 9.17 4.46 4.96
C TRP A 260 8.39 5.41 4.06
N GLU A 261 8.26 6.64 4.52
CA GLU A 261 7.55 7.73 3.88
C GLU A 261 8.36 9.04 3.97
N GLN A 262 7.91 10.05 3.23
CA GLN A 262 8.46 11.39 3.28
C GLN A 262 7.28 12.37 3.39
N PRO A 263 6.88 12.79 4.60
CA PRO A 263 5.75 13.69 4.78
C PRO A 263 5.94 15.04 4.07
N GLY A 264 4.83 15.74 3.82
CA GLY A 264 4.75 16.91 2.95
C GLY A 264 5.64 18.11 3.33
N VAL A 265 5.82 19.02 2.37
CA VAL A 265 6.84 20.08 2.42
C VAL A 265 6.49 21.20 3.42
N GLN A 266 7.03 21.08 4.63
CA GLN A 266 7.58 22.27 5.29
C GLN A 266 8.88 22.68 4.57
N VAL A 267 9.05 23.97 4.29
CA VAL A 267 10.19 24.47 3.50
C VAL A 267 11.49 24.30 4.30
N GLY A 268 12.27 23.27 3.95
CA GLY A 268 13.57 22.96 4.53
C GLY A 268 13.70 21.55 5.15
N SER A 269 12.61 20.87 5.46
CA SER A 269 12.63 19.60 6.21
C SER A 269 12.25 18.37 5.37
N HIS A 270 13.18 17.91 4.52
CA HIS A 270 13.06 16.64 3.77
C HIS A 270 13.22 15.37 4.66
N LYS A 271 12.66 15.37 5.88
CA LYS A 271 12.84 14.27 6.84
C LYS A 271 12.18 12.98 6.35
N VAL A 272 12.94 11.90 6.36
CA VAL A 272 12.45 10.53 6.13
C VAL A 272 11.84 10.03 7.43
N ARG A 273 10.64 9.45 7.39
CA ARG A 273 10.03 8.74 8.52
C ARG A 273 9.99 7.24 8.19
N ILE A 274 10.54 6.42 9.07
CA ILE A 274 10.31 4.97 9.08
C ILE A 274 8.93 4.76 9.69
N SER A 275 8.01 4.13 8.95
CA SER A 275 6.58 4.12 9.30
C SER A 275 6.12 2.83 10.01
N ARG A 276 6.94 1.77 9.95
CA ARG A 276 6.81 0.56 10.77
C ARG A 276 8.16 0.12 11.30
N GLY A 277 8.19 -0.45 12.51
CA GLY A 277 9.42 -0.93 13.16
C GLY A 277 10.13 -2.08 12.41
N TYR A 278 11.29 -2.49 12.93
CA TYR A 278 12.11 -3.57 12.34
C TYR A 278 11.33 -4.88 12.16
N GLU A 279 10.79 -5.47 13.23
CA GLU A 279 10.04 -6.74 13.14
C GLU A 279 8.79 -6.59 12.24
N ALA A 280 8.10 -5.44 12.32
CA ALA A 280 6.96 -5.11 11.46
C ALA A 280 7.29 -4.91 9.97
N SER A 281 8.55 -4.65 9.63
CA SER A 281 9.05 -4.52 8.24
C SER A 281 9.67 -5.81 7.70
N LYS A 282 10.05 -6.74 8.57
CA LYS A 282 10.87 -7.94 8.28
C LYS A 282 10.21 -8.91 7.29
N SER A 283 8.90 -9.15 7.41
CA SER A 283 8.17 -10.06 6.51
C SER A 283 8.13 -9.53 5.07
N ALA A 284 7.79 -8.25 4.87
CA ALA A 284 7.79 -7.61 3.55
C ALA A 284 9.21 -7.45 2.97
N PHE A 285 10.21 -7.20 3.82
CA PHE A 285 11.62 -7.17 3.43
C PHE A 285 12.09 -8.51 2.85
N ASN A 286 11.81 -9.62 3.55
CA ASN A 286 12.16 -10.96 3.07
C ASN A 286 11.42 -11.29 1.77
N ARG A 287 10.08 -11.09 1.72
CA ARG A 287 9.28 -11.25 0.48
C ARG A 287 9.90 -10.52 -0.71
N HIS A 288 10.35 -9.28 -0.52
CA HIS A 288 11.05 -8.54 -1.57
C HIS A 288 12.36 -9.22 -2.01
N MET A 289 13.19 -9.67 -1.07
CA MET A 289 14.49 -10.29 -1.36
C MET A 289 14.34 -11.64 -2.06
N ASP A 290 13.41 -12.49 -1.62
CA ASP A 290 13.08 -13.74 -2.31
C ASP A 290 12.58 -13.47 -3.73
N THR A 291 11.63 -12.53 -3.88
CA THR A 291 11.09 -12.10 -5.19
C THR A 291 12.18 -11.67 -6.17
N ILE A 292 13.22 -10.94 -5.73
CA ILE A 292 14.32 -10.57 -6.64
C ILE A 292 15.34 -11.70 -6.86
N LYS A 293 15.57 -12.60 -5.89
CA LYS A 293 16.43 -13.78 -6.07
C LYS A 293 15.81 -14.77 -7.07
N GLU A 294 14.50 -14.98 -7.01
CA GLU A 294 13.73 -15.80 -7.95
C GLU A 294 13.71 -15.17 -9.35
N ARG A 295 13.21 -13.93 -9.47
CA ARG A 295 12.98 -13.30 -10.79
C ARG A 295 14.28 -12.99 -11.56
N TYR A 296 15.42 -12.84 -10.89
CA TYR A 296 16.68 -12.37 -11.50
C TYR A 296 17.93 -13.23 -11.22
N GLY A 297 17.87 -14.22 -10.32
CA GLY A 297 19.06 -14.96 -9.86
C GLY A 297 19.89 -14.16 -8.83
N LYS A 298 21.21 -14.31 -8.87
CA LYS A 298 22.15 -13.74 -7.89
C LYS A 298 22.01 -12.22 -7.75
N GLN A 299 22.13 -11.67 -6.54
CA GLN A 299 21.92 -10.23 -6.29
C GLN A 299 23.14 -9.53 -5.70
N VAL A 300 23.27 -8.23 -6.02
CA VAL A 300 24.05 -7.26 -5.24
C VAL A 300 23.16 -6.06 -4.93
N ILE A 301 23.10 -5.67 -3.66
CA ILE A 301 22.49 -4.41 -3.22
C ILE A 301 23.55 -3.33 -3.28
N LEU A 302 23.37 -2.34 -4.14
CA LEU A 302 24.19 -1.14 -4.18
C LEU A 302 23.39 0.04 -3.61
N ASN A 303 23.83 0.54 -2.46
CA ASN A 303 23.14 1.55 -1.66
C ASN A 303 23.85 2.91 -1.79
N LEU A 304 23.17 3.87 -2.43
CA LEU A 304 23.68 5.21 -2.77
C LEU A 304 23.18 6.32 -1.82
N LEU A 305 22.65 5.94 -0.66
CA LEU A 305 22.20 6.85 0.40
C LEU A 305 23.40 7.54 1.09
N GLY A 306 23.17 8.76 1.56
CA GLY A 306 24.11 9.44 2.46
C GLY A 306 24.33 8.69 3.77
N THR A 307 25.53 8.78 4.34
CA THR A 307 25.89 8.16 5.64
C THR A 307 26.07 9.17 6.77
N SER A 308 25.95 10.47 6.48
CA SER A 308 26.09 11.55 7.48
C SER A 308 24.81 11.75 8.28
N LEU A 309 24.90 11.49 9.59
CA LEU A 309 23.84 11.73 10.58
C LEU A 309 23.65 13.22 10.96
N ILE A 310 24.32 14.16 10.28
CA ILE A 310 24.35 15.58 10.67
C ILE A 310 23.73 16.45 9.57
N GLY A 311 22.79 17.30 9.95
CA GLY A 311 22.08 18.22 9.04
C GLY A 311 21.18 17.48 8.04
N ASN A 312 20.94 18.10 6.89
CA ASN A 312 19.91 17.73 5.91
C ASN A 312 20.07 16.33 5.25
N LYS A 313 21.01 15.49 5.70
CA LYS A 313 21.25 14.11 5.25
C LYS A 313 20.88 13.04 6.28
N GLU A 314 20.54 13.44 7.52
CA GLU A 314 20.18 12.55 8.64
C GLU A 314 19.22 11.43 8.20
N GLY A 315 18.11 11.78 7.56
CA GLY A 315 17.09 10.80 7.11
C GLY A 315 17.57 9.80 6.06
N GLU A 316 18.57 10.13 5.23
CA GLU A 316 19.20 9.13 4.36
C GLU A 316 20.10 8.18 5.16
N ALA A 317 20.84 8.69 6.14
CA ALA A 317 21.69 7.88 7.00
C ALA A 317 20.87 6.91 7.86
N THR A 318 19.75 7.36 8.45
CA THR A 318 18.81 6.48 9.18
C THR A 318 18.24 5.39 8.28
N LEU A 319 17.71 5.76 7.09
CA LEU A 319 17.17 4.78 6.14
C LEU A 319 18.24 3.78 5.65
N SER A 320 19.48 4.24 5.49
CA SER A 320 20.64 3.42 5.11
C SER A 320 21.05 2.46 6.22
N GLN A 321 20.98 2.88 7.49
CA GLN A 321 21.28 2.05 8.66
C GLN A 321 20.22 0.97 8.87
N GLU A 322 18.93 1.32 8.86
CA GLU A 322 17.85 0.32 8.97
C GLU A 322 17.87 -0.67 7.79
N PHE A 323 18.17 -0.22 6.56
CA PHE A 323 18.31 -1.15 5.43
C PHE A 323 19.48 -2.13 5.60
N GLN A 324 20.63 -1.68 6.11
CA GLN A 324 21.76 -2.57 6.43
C GLN A 324 21.44 -3.52 7.58
N LYS A 325 20.72 -3.05 8.61
CA LYS A 325 20.26 -3.87 9.74
C LYS A 325 19.34 -4.99 9.25
N HIS A 326 18.29 -4.62 8.52
CA HIS A 326 17.36 -5.56 7.88
C HIS A 326 18.07 -6.61 7.04
N HIS A 327 19.01 -6.18 6.20
CA HIS A 327 19.79 -7.10 5.39
C HIS A 327 20.61 -8.08 6.25
N LYS A 328 21.40 -7.55 7.20
CA LYS A 328 22.31 -8.32 8.06
C LYS A 328 21.59 -9.33 8.95
N GLU A 329 20.41 -9.00 9.44
CA GLU A 329 19.61 -9.82 10.36
C GLU A 329 18.59 -10.73 9.64
N SER A 330 18.62 -10.77 8.29
CA SER A 330 17.75 -11.60 7.46
C SER A 330 18.40 -12.91 6.98
N SER A 331 17.56 -13.79 6.45
CA SER A 331 17.91 -14.97 5.65
C SER A 331 18.68 -14.66 4.35
N HIS A 332 18.82 -13.39 3.96
CA HIS A 332 19.39 -12.98 2.68
C HIS A 332 20.78 -12.35 2.83
N SER A 333 21.48 -12.66 3.93
CA SER A 333 22.88 -12.26 4.17
C SER A 333 23.88 -12.87 3.18
N ASP A 334 23.43 -13.74 2.27
CA ASP A 334 24.18 -14.20 1.08
C ASP A 334 24.28 -13.13 -0.03
N ILE A 335 23.40 -12.12 -0.02
CA ILE A 335 23.46 -10.97 -0.93
C ILE A 335 24.58 -10.03 -0.49
N SER A 336 25.36 -9.49 -1.44
CA SER A 336 26.36 -8.47 -1.11
C SER A 336 25.71 -7.08 -0.97
N HIS A 337 25.81 -6.44 0.20
CA HIS A 337 25.32 -5.07 0.44
C HIS A 337 26.48 -4.07 0.43
N ILE A 338 26.66 -3.36 -0.69
CA ILE A 338 27.69 -2.35 -0.87
C ILE A 338 27.11 -0.97 -0.59
N VAL A 339 27.63 -0.30 0.45
CA VAL A 339 27.35 1.12 0.73
C VAL A 339 28.36 2.00 -0.02
N PHE A 340 27.85 3.03 -0.68
CA PHE A 340 28.63 4.03 -1.41
C PHE A 340 27.92 5.39 -1.29
N ASP A 341 28.33 6.23 -0.32
CA ASP A 341 27.77 7.59 -0.18
C ASP A 341 28.16 8.42 -1.40
N TYR A 342 27.23 8.51 -2.35
CA TYR A 342 27.42 9.22 -3.61
C TYR A 342 27.69 10.72 -3.39
N HIS A 343 27.17 11.32 -2.31
CA HIS A 343 27.41 12.73 -2.00
C HIS A 343 28.81 13.00 -1.43
N GLN A 344 29.47 11.99 -0.86
CA GLN A 344 30.86 12.07 -0.44
C GLN A 344 31.80 11.68 -1.60
N GLU A 345 31.59 10.50 -2.20
CA GLU A 345 32.48 9.94 -3.22
C GLU A 345 32.43 10.70 -4.55
N CYS A 346 31.26 11.17 -5.00
CA CYS A 346 31.12 11.94 -6.25
C CYS A 346 31.05 13.46 -6.02
N ARG A 347 31.59 13.96 -4.90
CA ARG A 347 31.64 15.39 -4.58
C ARG A 347 32.37 16.17 -5.68
N GLY A 348 31.80 17.31 -6.09
CA GLY A 348 32.32 18.12 -7.20
C GLY A 348 32.13 17.52 -8.59
N GLY A 349 31.38 16.41 -8.72
CA GLY A 349 31.16 15.72 -10.01
C GLY A 349 32.30 14.78 -10.42
N SER A 350 33.26 14.49 -9.53
CA SER A 350 34.37 13.59 -9.84
C SER A 350 33.90 12.15 -10.03
N SER A 351 34.01 11.64 -11.26
CA SER A 351 33.73 10.25 -11.62
C SER A 351 34.86 9.29 -11.22
N ALA A 352 36.04 9.79 -10.84
CA ALA A 352 37.21 8.96 -10.52
C ALA A 352 36.93 7.94 -9.40
N ASN A 353 36.13 8.31 -8.40
CA ASN A 353 35.76 7.42 -7.30
C ASN A 353 34.81 6.28 -7.70
N LEU A 354 34.19 6.31 -8.89
CA LEU A 354 33.45 5.17 -9.43
C LEU A 354 34.37 3.98 -9.76
N GLN A 355 35.66 4.21 -10.00
CA GLN A 355 36.63 3.11 -10.18
C GLN A 355 36.90 2.36 -8.85
N LYS A 356 36.77 3.01 -7.69
CA LYS A 356 36.74 2.31 -6.39
C LYS A 356 35.52 1.38 -6.27
N LEU A 357 34.38 1.82 -6.79
CA LEU A 357 33.13 1.04 -6.81
C LEU A 357 33.24 -0.16 -7.77
N LYS A 358 33.87 0.01 -8.93
CA LYS A 358 34.22 -1.11 -9.83
C LYS A 358 35.05 -2.17 -9.12
N ALA A 359 36.11 -1.80 -8.41
CA ALA A 359 36.97 -2.75 -7.70
C ALA A 359 36.22 -3.57 -6.64
N LYS A 360 35.15 -3.02 -6.03
CA LYS A 360 34.26 -3.76 -5.09
C LYS A 360 33.24 -4.68 -5.79
N LEU A 361 33.04 -4.53 -7.10
CA LEU A 361 32.02 -5.20 -7.91
C LEU A 361 32.61 -6.14 -8.99
N GLU A 362 33.93 -6.13 -9.20
CA GLU A 362 34.54 -6.72 -10.39
C GLU A 362 34.32 -8.24 -10.51
N GLN A 363 34.35 -8.96 -9.38
CA GLN A 363 34.04 -10.39 -9.32
C GLN A 363 32.57 -10.67 -9.65
N GLN A 364 31.63 -9.89 -9.11
CA GLN A 364 30.21 -10.04 -9.37
C GLN A 364 29.87 -9.64 -10.82
N LEU A 365 30.53 -8.62 -11.37
CA LEU A 365 30.47 -8.24 -12.80
C LEU A 365 31.11 -9.25 -13.75
N LEU A 366 31.77 -10.30 -13.25
CA LEU A 366 32.25 -11.45 -14.01
C LEU A 366 31.32 -12.66 -13.84
N ASP A 367 31.00 -13.03 -12.60
CA ASP A 367 30.13 -14.16 -12.26
C ASP A 367 28.68 -13.99 -12.77
N PHE A 368 28.12 -12.78 -12.67
CA PHE A 368 26.75 -12.51 -13.12
C PHE A 368 26.67 -12.47 -14.65
N SER A 369 27.78 -12.15 -15.33
CA SER A 369 27.88 -12.03 -16.80
C SER A 369 26.81 -11.11 -17.43
N PHE A 370 26.62 -11.23 -18.73
CA PHE A 370 25.54 -10.67 -19.53
C PHE A 370 24.99 -11.76 -20.48
N TYR A 371 23.82 -11.55 -21.05
CA TYR A 371 23.25 -12.45 -22.07
C TYR A 371 23.97 -12.27 -23.41
N HIS A 372 24.35 -13.37 -24.06
CA HIS A 372 24.86 -13.38 -25.44
C HIS A 372 24.35 -14.63 -26.16
N ALA A 373 23.73 -14.44 -27.31
CA ALA A 373 23.22 -15.52 -28.14
C ALA A 373 23.23 -15.17 -29.63
N SER A 374 23.32 -16.21 -30.46
CA SER A 374 22.91 -16.20 -31.86
C SER A 374 21.60 -16.97 -32.01
N CYS A 375 20.89 -16.85 -33.14
CA CYS A 375 19.52 -17.38 -33.34
C CYS A 375 19.30 -18.85 -32.93
N THR A 376 20.33 -19.70 -32.97
CA THR A 376 20.26 -21.12 -32.60
C THR A 376 20.97 -21.48 -31.29
N THR A 377 21.77 -20.57 -30.72
CA THR A 377 22.81 -20.92 -29.74
C THR A 377 23.00 -19.83 -28.69
N ASN A 378 22.76 -20.18 -27.42
CA ASN A 378 23.08 -19.32 -26.28
C ASN A 378 24.56 -19.49 -25.87
N PHE A 379 25.35 -18.43 -25.94
CA PHE A 379 26.78 -18.43 -25.57
C PHE A 379 27.00 -18.03 -24.10
N SER A 380 26.20 -17.10 -23.59
CA SER A 380 26.23 -16.66 -22.19
C SER A 380 24.83 -16.32 -21.70
N LEU A 381 24.56 -16.63 -20.43
CA LEU A 381 23.37 -16.20 -19.71
C LEU A 381 23.78 -15.24 -18.60
N GLN A 382 23.03 -14.16 -18.43
CA GLN A 382 23.10 -13.34 -17.23
C GLN A 382 22.49 -14.11 -16.05
N LYS A 383 23.24 -14.26 -14.96
CA LYS A 383 22.93 -15.10 -13.79
C LYS A 383 22.51 -14.30 -12.55
N GLY A 384 22.50 -12.97 -12.64
CA GLY A 384 22.23 -12.07 -11.53
C GLY A 384 22.16 -10.60 -11.92
N THR A 385 21.71 -9.75 -11.00
CA THR A 385 21.56 -8.30 -11.21
C THR A 385 22.14 -7.47 -10.06
N ILE A 386 22.70 -6.31 -10.41
CA ILE A 386 23.02 -5.25 -9.43
C ILE A 386 21.77 -4.38 -9.25
N ARG A 387 21.22 -4.36 -8.03
CA ARG A 387 20.09 -3.53 -7.64
C ARG A 387 20.60 -2.22 -7.03
N THR A 388 20.40 -1.13 -7.75
CA THR A 388 20.76 0.23 -7.29
C THR A 388 19.62 0.89 -6.51
N ASN A 389 19.93 1.33 -5.28
CA ASN A 389 18.98 1.94 -4.35
C ASN A 389 19.46 3.34 -3.95
N CYS A 390 18.53 4.26 -3.76
CA CYS A 390 18.80 5.65 -3.39
C CYS A 390 17.52 6.28 -2.80
N LEU A 391 17.61 7.46 -2.17
CA LEU A 391 16.41 8.17 -1.69
C LEU A 391 15.48 8.51 -2.86
N ASP A 392 16.06 8.98 -3.97
CA ASP A 392 15.36 9.20 -5.23
C ASP A 392 16.01 8.35 -6.32
N CYS A 393 15.22 7.50 -6.98
CA CYS A 393 15.67 6.53 -7.99
C CYS A 393 15.98 7.16 -9.37
N LEU A 394 16.55 8.38 -9.34
CA LEU A 394 16.73 9.27 -10.48
C LEU A 394 18.23 9.55 -10.67
N ASP A 395 18.64 10.81 -10.57
CA ASP A 395 19.95 11.37 -10.93
C ASP A 395 21.14 10.49 -10.49
N ARG A 396 21.22 10.14 -9.19
CA ARG A 396 22.30 9.29 -8.62
C ARG A 396 22.29 7.86 -9.18
N THR A 397 21.12 7.22 -9.23
CA THR A 397 21.01 5.84 -9.75
C THR A 397 21.33 5.76 -11.23
N ASN A 398 20.91 6.76 -12.02
CA ASN A 398 21.17 6.75 -13.46
C ASN A 398 22.66 6.93 -13.76
N CYS A 399 23.37 7.79 -13.03
CA CYS A 399 24.83 7.92 -13.15
C CYS A 399 25.54 6.57 -12.90
N VAL A 400 25.18 5.87 -11.81
CA VAL A 400 25.79 4.59 -11.45
C VAL A 400 25.39 3.47 -12.42
N GLN A 401 24.13 3.38 -12.85
CA GLN A 401 23.72 2.40 -13.87
C GLN A 401 24.38 2.66 -15.24
N THR A 402 24.61 3.94 -15.60
CA THR A 402 25.37 4.32 -16.80
C THR A 402 26.81 3.83 -16.73
N PHE A 403 27.47 4.05 -15.59
CA PHE A 403 28.85 3.59 -15.35
C PHE A 403 28.97 2.06 -15.49
N LEU A 404 28.11 1.30 -14.79
CA LEU A 404 28.10 -0.16 -14.87
C LEU A 404 27.72 -0.66 -16.28
N GLY A 405 26.83 0.04 -16.98
CA GLY A 405 26.50 -0.24 -18.37
C GLY A 405 27.69 -0.09 -19.31
N LEU A 406 28.51 0.95 -19.14
CA LEU A 406 29.71 1.18 -19.95
C LEU A 406 30.86 0.20 -19.63
N GLU A 407 31.02 -0.20 -18.37
CA GLU A 407 31.99 -1.24 -17.97
C GLU A 407 31.62 -2.64 -18.54
N ILE A 408 30.31 -2.95 -18.67
CA ILE A 408 29.86 -4.17 -19.36
C ILE A 408 29.85 -4.01 -20.89
N LEU A 409 29.62 -2.81 -21.43
CA LEU A 409 29.69 -2.53 -22.87
C LEU A 409 31.03 -2.98 -23.46
N ALA A 410 32.15 -2.71 -22.77
CA ALA A 410 33.46 -3.20 -23.19
C ALA A 410 33.50 -4.73 -23.37
N LYS A 411 32.87 -5.48 -22.45
CA LYS A 411 32.76 -6.96 -22.53
C LYS A 411 31.81 -7.41 -23.65
N GLN A 412 30.70 -6.71 -23.88
CA GLN A 412 29.78 -6.96 -24.99
C GLN A 412 30.50 -6.80 -26.35
N LEU A 413 31.28 -5.73 -26.52
CA LEU A 413 32.03 -5.46 -27.76
C LEU A 413 33.17 -6.48 -28.00
N ILE A 414 33.77 -7.03 -26.94
CA ILE A 414 34.72 -8.15 -27.04
C ILE A 414 34.00 -9.40 -27.55
N ALA A 415 32.88 -9.78 -26.93
CA ALA A 415 32.14 -11.00 -27.28
C ALA A 415 31.59 -10.98 -28.72
N MET A 416 31.16 -9.81 -29.21
CA MET A 416 30.67 -9.62 -30.58
C MET A 416 31.79 -9.34 -31.61
N GLN A 417 33.07 -9.47 -31.22
CA GLN A 417 34.25 -9.30 -32.09
C GLN A 417 34.31 -7.91 -32.77
N LEU A 418 34.16 -6.83 -31.98
CA LEU A 418 34.10 -5.44 -32.45
C LEU A 418 35.28 -4.57 -32.00
N VAL A 419 36.30 -5.17 -31.37
CA VAL A 419 37.40 -4.46 -30.70
C VAL A 419 38.58 -4.07 -31.60
N ASP A 420 38.70 -4.66 -32.80
CA ASP A 420 39.84 -4.47 -33.73
C ASP A 420 40.08 -3.00 -34.14
N LYS A 421 39.09 -2.13 -33.92
CA LYS A 421 39.16 -0.71 -34.27
C LYS A 421 38.71 0.13 -33.07
N LYS A 422 39.66 0.83 -32.44
CA LYS A 422 39.43 1.77 -31.33
C LYS A 422 38.29 2.77 -31.62
N GLN A 423 38.16 3.22 -32.87
CA GLN A 423 37.08 4.11 -33.33
C GLN A 423 35.68 3.49 -33.19
N THR A 424 35.53 2.18 -33.39
CA THR A 424 34.27 1.46 -33.17
C THR A 424 33.87 1.52 -31.69
N ILE A 425 34.81 1.22 -30.80
CA ILE A 425 34.59 1.22 -29.34
C ILE A 425 34.15 2.62 -28.87
N SER A 426 34.90 3.66 -29.23
CA SER A 426 34.58 5.04 -28.86
C SER A 426 33.20 5.50 -29.40
N ARG A 427 32.81 5.04 -30.59
CA ARG A 427 31.48 5.34 -31.17
C ARG A 427 30.35 4.69 -30.38
N PHE A 428 30.50 3.42 -29.99
CA PHE A 428 29.51 2.75 -29.13
C PHE A 428 29.43 3.41 -27.76
N GLU A 429 30.56 3.75 -27.15
CA GLU A 429 30.60 4.48 -25.88
C GLU A 429 29.85 5.82 -25.96
N GLU A 430 30.11 6.64 -26.99
CA GLU A 430 29.44 7.93 -27.17
C GLU A 430 27.93 7.78 -27.34
N VAL A 431 27.51 6.84 -28.20
CA VAL A 431 26.09 6.53 -28.45
C VAL A 431 25.41 6.07 -27.16
N PHE A 432 25.97 5.12 -26.43
CA PHE A 432 25.39 4.66 -25.16
C PHE A 432 25.40 5.75 -24.09
N LYS A 433 26.44 6.58 -23.96
CA LYS A 433 26.46 7.74 -23.04
C LYS A 433 25.27 8.67 -23.28
N GLN A 434 24.97 9.01 -24.54
CA GLN A 434 23.81 9.86 -24.88
C GLN A 434 22.47 9.15 -24.61
N MET A 435 22.35 7.86 -24.93
CA MET A 435 21.13 7.09 -24.67
C MET A 435 20.84 6.94 -23.16
N TRP A 436 21.88 6.74 -22.34
CA TRP A 436 21.77 6.70 -20.88
C TRP A 436 21.37 8.06 -20.28
N ILE A 437 21.82 9.18 -20.87
CA ILE A 437 21.40 10.54 -20.50
C ILE A 437 19.90 10.76 -20.79
N ASN A 438 19.42 10.34 -21.96
CA ASN A 438 18.00 10.39 -22.31
C ASN A 438 17.15 9.47 -21.42
N ASN A 439 17.60 8.23 -21.21
CA ASN A 439 16.96 7.25 -20.32
C ASN A 439 16.73 7.82 -18.91
N GLY A 440 17.73 8.52 -18.35
CA GLY A 440 17.59 9.21 -17.07
C GLY A 440 16.55 10.33 -17.10
N ASN A 441 16.49 11.11 -18.18
CA ASN A 441 15.50 12.17 -18.34
C ASN A 441 14.06 11.66 -18.41
N GLU A 442 13.78 10.62 -19.21
CA GLU A 442 12.41 10.12 -19.37
C GLU A 442 11.89 9.43 -18.10
N ILE A 443 12.72 8.62 -17.44
CA ILE A 443 12.37 8.01 -16.14
C ILE A 443 12.20 9.08 -15.05
N SER A 444 12.94 10.20 -15.13
CA SER A 444 12.73 11.35 -14.22
C SER A 444 11.36 12.01 -14.38
N LYS A 445 10.82 12.09 -15.61
CA LYS A 445 9.48 12.67 -15.86
C LYS A 445 8.36 11.84 -15.23
N ILE A 446 8.48 10.50 -15.27
CA ILE A 446 7.50 9.61 -14.63
C ILE A 446 7.41 9.92 -13.13
N TYR A 447 8.54 10.16 -12.46
CA TYR A 447 8.58 10.31 -11.00
C TYR A 447 8.44 11.72 -10.46
N ALA A 448 9.12 12.68 -11.07
CA ALA A 448 9.30 14.03 -10.53
C ALA A 448 8.82 15.11 -11.51
N GLY A 449 8.01 14.72 -12.51
CA GLY A 449 7.40 15.58 -13.54
C GLY A 449 8.37 16.36 -14.43
N THR A 450 9.67 16.17 -14.23
CA THR A 450 10.78 16.94 -14.78
C THR A 450 11.86 16.02 -15.32
N GLY A 451 12.73 16.51 -16.21
CA GLY A 451 13.95 15.80 -16.57
C GLY A 451 14.93 15.69 -15.40
N ALA A 452 15.97 14.86 -15.57
CA ALA A 452 17.02 14.67 -14.59
C ALA A 452 17.80 15.98 -14.34
N ILE A 453 18.41 16.12 -13.16
CA ILE A 453 19.34 17.22 -12.86
C ILE A 453 20.73 16.78 -13.34
N GLN A 454 21.31 17.53 -14.27
CA GLN A 454 22.49 17.10 -15.03
C GLN A 454 23.77 17.87 -14.69
N GLY A 455 23.68 18.98 -13.94
CA GLY A 455 24.82 19.77 -13.48
C GLY A 455 25.50 20.62 -14.56
N GLY A 456 25.13 20.45 -15.83
CA GLY A 456 25.71 21.18 -16.96
C GLY A 456 25.19 22.62 -17.14
N SER A 457 24.08 23.00 -16.51
CA SER A 457 23.59 24.39 -16.57
C SER A 457 22.79 24.75 -15.32
N LYS A 458 23.39 25.55 -14.44
CA LYS A 458 22.79 26.01 -13.17
C LYS A 458 21.40 26.65 -13.35
N LEU A 459 21.17 27.34 -14.48
CA LEU A 459 19.89 27.97 -14.79
C LEU A 459 18.82 26.94 -15.21
N MET A 460 19.17 25.95 -16.03
CA MET A 460 18.24 24.87 -16.37
C MET A 460 17.96 23.95 -15.18
N ASP A 461 18.99 23.59 -14.41
CA ASP A 461 18.85 22.75 -13.22
C ASP A 461 18.04 23.47 -12.12
N GLY A 462 18.22 24.78 -11.96
CA GLY A 462 17.38 25.63 -11.10
C GLY A 462 15.92 25.68 -11.55
N ALA A 463 15.65 25.87 -12.85
CA ALA A 463 14.30 25.85 -13.41
C ALA A 463 13.64 24.47 -13.27
N ARG A 464 14.39 23.37 -13.45
CA ARG A 464 13.92 21.99 -13.19
C ARG A 464 13.59 21.80 -11.71
N SER A 465 14.41 22.30 -10.79
CA SER A 465 14.15 22.23 -9.35
C SER A 465 12.87 22.97 -8.93
N ALA A 466 12.65 24.17 -9.48
CA ALA A 466 11.43 24.96 -9.24
C ALA A 466 10.18 24.26 -9.79
N ALA A 467 10.21 23.80 -11.05
CA ALA A 467 9.10 23.08 -11.67
C ALA A 467 8.77 21.76 -10.92
N ARG A 468 9.80 21.02 -10.52
CA ARG A 468 9.70 19.81 -9.68
C ARG A 468 8.98 20.12 -8.37
N THR A 469 9.35 21.20 -7.68
CA THR A 469 8.69 21.64 -6.43
C THR A 469 7.21 21.98 -6.63
N ILE A 470 6.85 22.64 -7.73
CA ILE A 470 5.45 22.97 -8.05
C ILE A 470 4.62 21.70 -8.32
N GLN A 471 5.13 20.79 -9.15
CA GLN A 471 4.44 19.55 -9.50
C GLN A 471 4.24 18.64 -8.28
N ASN A 472 5.29 18.44 -7.49
CA ASN A 472 5.27 17.64 -6.27
C ASN A 472 4.22 18.11 -5.24
N ASN A 473 3.96 19.43 -5.18
CA ASN A 473 3.08 20.03 -4.17
C ASN A 473 1.63 20.21 -4.63
N LEU A 474 1.35 20.22 -5.94
CA LEU A 474 0.04 20.58 -6.49
C LEU A 474 -0.58 19.56 -7.45
N LEU A 475 0.21 18.65 -8.04
CA LEU A 475 -0.23 17.74 -9.12
C LEU A 475 0.07 16.26 -8.85
N ASP A 476 0.92 15.94 -7.87
CA ASP A 476 1.32 14.57 -7.55
C ASP A 476 0.15 13.68 -7.05
N ASN A 477 -0.93 14.26 -6.53
CA ASN A 477 -2.13 13.53 -6.10
C ASN A 477 -3.00 13.12 -7.29
N SER A 478 -3.44 14.08 -8.12
CA SER A 478 -4.26 13.81 -9.31
C SER A 478 -3.55 12.89 -10.32
N LYS A 479 -2.21 12.95 -10.35
CA LYS A 479 -1.39 12.01 -11.11
C LYS A 479 -1.29 10.62 -10.47
N GLN A 480 -1.34 10.49 -9.14
CA GLN A 480 -1.46 9.18 -8.49
C GLN A 480 -2.82 8.56 -8.79
N GLU A 481 -3.91 9.33 -8.65
CA GLU A 481 -5.27 8.90 -8.99
C GLU A 481 -5.35 8.41 -10.46
N ALA A 482 -4.69 9.09 -11.39
CA ALA A 482 -4.61 8.64 -12.79
C ALA A 482 -3.83 7.34 -13.00
N ILE A 483 -2.78 7.08 -12.19
CA ILE A 483 -2.04 5.81 -12.20
C ILE A 483 -2.91 4.69 -11.63
N ASP A 484 -3.56 4.94 -10.49
CA ASP A 484 -4.42 3.98 -9.82
C ASP A 484 -5.63 3.63 -10.70
N ILE A 485 -6.28 4.61 -11.34
CA ILE A 485 -7.34 4.39 -12.33
C ILE A 485 -6.86 3.51 -13.49
N LEU A 486 -5.69 3.82 -14.08
CA LEU A 486 -5.18 3.06 -15.23
C LEU A 486 -4.82 1.61 -14.88
N LEU A 487 -4.37 1.37 -13.65
CA LEU A 487 -3.90 0.06 -13.18
C LEU A 487 -4.93 -0.77 -12.43
N LEU A 488 -6.04 -0.16 -11.96
CA LEU A 488 -7.08 -0.79 -11.14
C LEU A 488 -8.50 -0.69 -11.75
N GLY A 489 -8.77 0.26 -12.65
CA GLY A 489 -10.10 0.55 -13.20
C GLY A 489 -10.97 1.47 -12.32
N SER A 490 -10.51 1.86 -11.13
CA SER A 490 -11.19 2.88 -10.31
C SER A 490 -10.29 3.48 -9.24
N THR A 491 -10.61 4.70 -8.81
CA THR A 491 -10.26 5.17 -7.47
C THR A 491 -11.08 4.37 -6.45
N LEU A 492 -10.42 3.44 -5.77
CA LEU A 492 -11.03 2.50 -4.81
C LEU A 492 -11.41 3.20 -3.47
N SER A 493 -12.13 4.32 -3.50
CA SER A 493 -12.49 5.15 -2.34
C SER A 493 -13.93 4.94 -1.87
N THR A 494 -14.45 3.71 -1.97
CA THR A 494 -15.78 3.33 -1.49
C THR A 494 -15.68 2.32 -0.36
N GLU A 495 -16.70 2.27 0.51
CA GLU A 495 -16.76 1.26 1.57
C GLU A 495 -16.67 -0.17 1.02
N LEU A 496 -17.32 -0.44 -0.11
CA LEU A 496 -17.21 -1.72 -0.80
C LEU A 496 -15.75 -2.04 -1.18
N ALA A 497 -15.01 -1.08 -1.70
CA ALA A 497 -13.62 -1.28 -2.07
C ALA A 497 -12.69 -1.49 -0.86
N ASP A 498 -13.00 -0.89 0.28
CA ASP A 498 -12.25 -1.12 1.53
C ASP A 498 -12.55 -2.48 2.14
N ARG A 499 -13.82 -2.89 2.15
CA ARG A 499 -14.25 -4.23 2.56
C ARG A 499 -13.65 -5.30 1.64
N ALA A 500 -13.67 -5.07 0.33
CA ALA A 500 -13.03 -5.94 -0.67
C ALA A 500 -11.52 -6.07 -0.45
N ARG A 501 -10.77 -4.97 -0.29
CA ARG A 501 -9.32 -5.01 0.03
C ARG A 501 -9.00 -5.76 1.33
N THR A 502 -9.93 -5.73 2.29
CA THR A 502 -9.78 -6.42 3.58
C THR A 502 -10.02 -7.93 3.45
N LEU A 503 -10.87 -8.35 2.52
CA LEU A 503 -11.32 -9.75 2.36
C LEU A 503 -10.66 -10.51 1.20
N LEU A 504 -10.18 -9.81 0.16
CA LEU A 504 -9.83 -10.38 -1.15
C LEU A 504 -8.37 -10.08 -1.55
N PRO A 505 -7.71 -10.97 -2.32
CA PRO A 505 -6.35 -10.74 -2.80
C PRO A 505 -6.35 -9.74 -3.96
N TYR A 506 -5.24 -8.99 -4.09
CA TYR A 506 -5.13 -7.84 -5.01
C TYR A 506 -5.53 -8.15 -6.46
N ASN A 507 -5.15 -9.32 -6.98
CA ASN A 507 -5.47 -9.77 -8.34
C ASN A 507 -6.98 -9.95 -8.60
N THR A 508 -7.80 -10.18 -7.57
CA THR A 508 -9.27 -10.31 -7.69
C THR A 508 -10.04 -9.01 -7.45
N LEU A 509 -9.39 -7.94 -6.97
CA LEU A 509 -10.02 -6.62 -6.77
C LEU A 509 -10.46 -5.94 -8.08
N HIS A 510 -10.10 -6.54 -9.22
CA HIS A 510 -10.47 -6.14 -10.56
C HIS A 510 -11.76 -6.82 -11.08
N ALA A 511 -12.32 -7.74 -10.31
CA ALA A 511 -13.61 -8.36 -10.62
C ALA A 511 -14.73 -7.30 -10.66
N PRO A 512 -15.84 -7.55 -11.39
CA PRO A 512 -16.98 -6.63 -11.44
C PRO A 512 -17.48 -6.21 -10.05
N ASN A 513 -18.02 -5.00 -9.93
CA ASN A 513 -18.54 -4.48 -8.65
C ASN A 513 -19.57 -5.43 -7.99
N HIS A 514 -20.35 -6.18 -8.77
CA HIS A 514 -21.27 -7.19 -8.25
C HIS A 514 -20.55 -8.40 -7.63
N VAL A 515 -19.43 -8.88 -8.19
CA VAL A 515 -18.58 -9.93 -7.57
C VAL A 515 -18.03 -9.43 -6.25
N LEU A 516 -17.46 -8.22 -6.25
CA LEU A 516 -16.88 -7.62 -5.04
C LEU A 516 -17.94 -7.46 -3.95
N ARG A 517 -19.16 -7.01 -4.31
CA ARG A 517 -20.32 -6.87 -3.42
C ARG A 517 -20.76 -8.23 -2.87
N GLU A 518 -20.87 -9.24 -3.72
CA GLU A 518 -21.36 -10.55 -3.34
C GLU A 518 -20.34 -11.34 -2.51
N MET A 519 -19.05 -11.26 -2.82
CA MET A 519 -17.98 -11.75 -1.93
C MET A 519 -18.03 -11.05 -0.56
N CYS A 520 -18.19 -9.72 -0.55
CA CYS A 520 -18.34 -8.96 0.69
C CYS A 520 -19.59 -9.35 1.51
N ARG A 521 -20.64 -9.85 0.86
CA ARG A 521 -21.85 -10.41 1.48
C ARG A 521 -21.57 -11.83 2.02
N ARG A 522 -21.17 -12.76 1.14
CA ARG A 522 -20.84 -14.18 1.41
C ARG A 522 -19.59 -14.41 2.28
N HIS A 523 -18.93 -13.34 2.74
CA HIS A 523 -17.72 -13.40 3.57
C HIS A 523 -17.79 -14.31 4.81
N MET A 524 -18.97 -14.59 5.35
CA MET A 524 -19.19 -15.55 6.45
C MET A 524 -18.83 -17.00 6.06
N GLU A 525 -18.86 -17.34 4.77
CA GLU A 525 -18.62 -18.69 4.25
C GLU A 525 -17.13 -18.99 4.14
N TYR A 526 -16.31 -17.98 3.87
CA TYR A 526 -14.85 -18.08 3.73
C TYR A 526 -14.05 -17.36 4.83
N THR A 527 -14.70 -16.88 5.90
CA THR A 527 -14.02 -16.40 7.10
C THR A 527 -14.34 -17.23 8.33
N GLU A 528 -13.35 -17.42 9.20
CA GLU A 528 -13.49 -18.16 10.46
C GLU A 528 -13.15 -17.23 11.63
N PRO A 529 -13.98 -17.18 12.70
CA PRO A 529 -13.80 -16.25 13.81
C PRO A 529 -12.54 -16.60 14.63
N LEU A 530 -11.80 -15.56 15.00
CA LEU A 530 -10.58 -15.62 15.80
C LEU A 530 -10.72 -14.68 16.99
N PRO A 531 -10.89 -15.21 18.21
CA PRO A 531 -10.80 -14.43 19.44
C PRO A 531 -9.41 -13.79 19.58
N VAL A 532 -9.37 -12.51 19.90
CA VAL A 532 -8.13 -11.71 20.08
C VAL A 532 -8.28 -10.87 21.33
N ARG A 533 -7.30 -10.94 22.24
CA ARG A 533 -7.31 -10.09 23.44
C ARG A 533 -6.61 -8.76 23.16
N VAL A 534 -7.34 -7.67 23.34
CA VAL A 534 -6.83 -6.30 23.19
C VAL A 534 -6.79 -5.63 24.56
N ALA A 535 -5.64 -5.06 24.92
CA ALA A 535 -5.51 -4.22 26.11
C ALA A 535 -5.24 -2.77 25.69
N VAL A 536 -6.06 -1.84 26.17
CA VAL A 536 -5.98 -0.41 25.84
C VAL A 536 -5.78 0.38 27.13
N GLY A 537 -4.71 1.17 27.20
CA GLY A 537 -4.36 1.97 28.38
C GLY A 537 -4.17 3.45 28.07
N THR A 538 -4.30 4.30 29.09
CA THR A 538 -4.06 5.75 29.06
C THR A 538 -3.35 6.20 30.34
N TYR A 539 -2.51 7.23 30.24
CA TYR A 539 -1.84 7.83 31.41
C TYR A 539 -1.25 9.19 31.04
N ASN A 540 -1.82 10.27 31.62
CA ASN A 540 -1.18 11.57 31.58
C ASN A 540 0.05 11.57 32.51
N VAL A 541 1.24 11.77 31.95
CA VAL A 541 2.53 11.64 32.66
C VAL A 541 3.10 12.98 33.17
N ASN A 542 2.39 14.10 32.98
CA ASN A 542 2.75 15.44 33.49
C ASN A 542 4.24 15.79 33.29
N GLY A 543 4.68 15.86 32.03
CA GLY A 543 6.07 16.13 31.61
C GLY A 543 7.08 14.99 31.87
N GLY A 544 6.72 14.02 32.70
CA GLY A 544 7.63 13.09 33.35
C GLY A 544 8.41 12.13 32.45
N LYS A 545 9.70 11.96 32.76
CA LYS A 545 10.54 10.84 32.29
C LYS A 545 10.80 9.80 33.38
N HIS A 546 9.98 9.80 34.43
CA HIS A 546 10.22 9.04 35.67
C HIS A 546 9.75 7.58 35.56
N PHE A 547 10.36 6.81 34.66
CA PHE A 547 10.08 5.38 34.45
C PHE A 547 10.16 4.53 35.73
N ARG A 548 10.92 5.00 36.74
CA ARG A 548 11.12 4.37 38.04
C ARG A 548 11.26 5.47 39.09
N SER A 549 10.61 5.32 40.23
CA SER A 549 10.86 6.18 41.39
C SER A 549 11.99 5.62 42.25
N VAL A 550 12.89 6.49 42.73
CA VAL A 550 13.91 6.09 43.73
C VAL A 550 13.28 5.82 45.10
N VAL A 551 12.19 6.54 45.42
CA VAL A 551 11.38 6.37 46.65
C VAL A 551 10.52 5.10 46.57
N PHE A 552 9.62 5.01 45.58
CA PHE A 552 8.74 3.85 45.36
C PHE A 552 9.34 2.81 44.38
N LYS A 553 10.34 2.05 44.83
CA LYS A 553 10.99 0.98 44.00
C LYS A 553 10.07 -0.22 43.72
N GLU A 554 9.02 -0.39 44.51
CA GLU A 554 8.09 -1.53 44.47
C GLU A 554 6.88 -1.31 43.55
N ILE A 555 6.71 -0.08 43.04
CA ILE A 555 5.62 0.32 42.15
C ILE A 555 6.19 0.46 40.72
N GLN A 556 5.70 -0.36 39.79
CA GLN A 556 6.29 -0.52 38.46
C GLN A 556 5.24 -0.48 37.34
N LEU A 557 5.66 -0.15 36.11
CA LEU A 557 4.78 -0.16 34.94
C LEU A 557 4.13 -1.53 34.66
N SER A 558 4.70 -2.65 35.16
CA SER A 558 4.04 -3.96 35.06
C SER A 558 2.80 -4.08 35.93
N ASP A 559 2.73 -3.37 37.06
CA ASP A 559 1.54 -3.34 37.94
C ASP A 559 0.31 -2.78 37.21
N TRP A 560 0.53 -1.92 36.22
CA TRP A 560 -0.50 -1.39 35.34
C TRP A 560 -0.75 -2.27 34.12
N LEU A 561 0.32 -2.70 33.43
CA LEU A 561 0.23 -3.28 32.08
C LEU A 561 0.11 -4.82 32.03
N LEU A 562 0.59 -5.52 33.06
CA LEU A 562 0.62 -6.99 33.13
C LEU A 562 -0.15 -7.54 34.33
N ASP A 563 0.03 -6.90 35.50
CA ASP A 563 -0.40 -7.42 36.80
C ASP A 563 -1.62 -6.71 37.45
N PRO A 564 -2.46 -5.86 36.78
CA PRO A 564 -3.40 -4.97 37.48
C PRO A 564 -4.50 -5.72 38.24
N HIS A 565 -4.83 -6.93 37.77
CA HIS A 565 -5.75 -7.87 38.42
C HIS A 565 -5.16 -8.55 39.67
N THR A 566 -3.84 -8.50 39.90
CA THR A 566 -3.18 -9.13 41.07
C THR A 566 -2.95 -8.19 42.25
N LYS A 567 -2.78 -6.88 41.97
CA LYS A 567 -2.52 -5.84 42.97
C LYS A 567 -3.81 -5.25 43.55
N ASN A 568 -4.93 -5.27 42.83
CA ASN A 568 -6.25 -4.77 43.27
C ASN A 568 -6.96 -5.63 44.34
N LYS A 569 -6.22 -6.18 45.32
CA LYS A 569 -6.75 -6.97 46.44
C LYS A 569 -7.58 -6.19 47.47
N GLY A 570 -7.73 -4.89 47.29
CA GLY A 570 -8.65 -4.04 48.03
C GLY A 570 -10.04 -3.90 47.40
N SER A 571 -10.27 -4.45 46.20
CA SER A 571 -11.59 -4.44 45.57
C SER A 571 -12.58 -5.31 46.36
N LEU A 572 -13.66 -4.71 46.85
CA LEU A 572 -14.81 -5.43 47.41
C LEU A 572 -15.69 -6.09 46.33
N VAL A 573 -15.42 -5.79 45.05
CA VAL A 573 -16.10 -6.36 43.89
C VAL A 573 -15.22 -7.43 43.25
N ASP A 574 -15.75 -8.64 43.09
CA ASP A 574 -15.15 -9.66 42.22
C ASP A 574 -15.32 -9.21 40.77
N THR A 575 -14.20 -8.96 40.09
CA THR A 575 -14.16 -8.50 38.69
C THR A 575 -14.35 -9.64 37.68
N GLY A 576 -14.58 -10.88 38.13
CA GLY A 576 -14.71 -12.05 37.27
C GLY A 576 -13.39 -12.50 36.63
N TYR A 577 -12.25 -11.97 37.08
CA TYR A 577 -10.93 -12.23 36.52
C TYR A 577 -10.36 -13.58 37.03
N THR A 578 -10.93 -14.68 36.53
CA THR A 578 -10.58 -16.05 36.91
C THR A 578 -9.12 -16.42 36.60
N ASP A 579 -8.63 -17.52 37.20
CA ASP A 579 -7.31 -18.08 36.86
C ASP A 579 -7.22 -18.53 35.38
N GLU A 580 -8.35 -18.87 34.75
CA GLU A 580 -8.40 -19.12 33.31
C GLU A 580 -8.11 -17.83 32.52
N HIS A 581 -8.71 -16.71 32.90
CA HIS A 581 -8.45 -15.41 32.29
C HIS A 581 -6.98 -14.96 32.45
N LYS A 582 -6.27 -15.37 33.51
CA LYS A 582 -4.81 -15.14 33.68
C LYS A 582 -3.94 -15.92 32.68
N SER A 583 -4.41 -17.06 32.17
CA SER A 583 -3.61 -17.92 31.28
C SER A 583 -3.52 -17.40 29.83
N ILE A 584 -4.54 -16.67 29.39
CA ILE A 584 -4.71 -16.14 28.04
C ILE A 584 -3.92 -14.83 27.92
N PRO A 585 -2.93 -14.74 26.99
CA PRO A 585 -2.14 -13.53 26.80
C PRO A 585 -2.98 -12.41 26.19
N VAL A 586 -2.50 -11.17 26.32
CA VAL A 586 -2.91 -10.08 25.43
C VAL A 586 -2.24 -10.26 24.07
N ASP A 587 -2.96 -10.06 22.98
CA ASP A 587 -2.42 -10.16 21.62
C ASP A 587 -1.99 -8.81 21.05
N ILE A 588 -2.73 -7.75 21.41
CA ILE A 588 -2.48 -6.35 21.02
C ILE A 588 -2.55 -5.45 22.26
N TYR A 589 -1.49 -4.69 22.52
CA TYR A 589 -1.49 -3.57 23.47
C TYR A 589 -1.54 -2.25 22.71
N ALA A 590 -2.50 -1.38 23.04
CA ALA A 590 -2.58 -0.01 22.57
C ALA A 590 -2.44 0.95 23.77
N ILE A 591 -1.27 1.60 23.90
CA ILE A 591 -0.96 2.45 25.06
C ILE A 591 -0.97 3.91 24.62
N GLY A 592 -1.89 4.70 25.17
CA GLY A 592 -1.91 6.15 25.14
C GLY A 592 -1.08 6.76 26.27
N PHE A 593 -0.42 7.88 25.97
CA PHE A 593 0.19 8.76 26.96
C PHE A 593 -0.07 10.22 26.62
N GLU A 594 -0.28 11.02 27.66
CA GLU A 594 -0.55 12.44 27.56
C GLU A 594 0.51 13.26 28.32
N GLU A 595 0.77 14.47 27.85
CA GLU A 595 1.83 15.38 28.36
C GLU A 595 3.23 14.74 28.48
N ILE A 596 3.62 13.89 27.52
CA ILE A 596 4.96 13.24 27.47
C ILE A 596 6.15 14.20 27.24
N VAL A 597 5.91 15.52 27.17
CA VAL A 597 6.91 16.58 27.11
C VAL A 597 6.39 17.80 27.87
N ASP A 598 7.28 18.53 28.55
CA ASP A 598 6.93 19.77 29.24
C ASP A 598 6.35 20.80 28.25
N LEU A 599 5.22 21.42 28.58
CA LEU A 599 4.52 22.37 27.71
C LEU A 599 5.15 23.77 27.71
N ASN A 600 6.42 23.85 27.31
CA ASN A 600 7.11 25.11 27.02
C ASN A 600 7.07 25.45 25.51
N ALA A 601 7.29 26.73 25.19
CA ALA A 601 7.22 27.23 23.81
C ALA A 601 8.21 26.54 22.86
N ALA A 602 9.37 26.11 23.34
CA ALA A 602 10.37 25.41 22.52
C ALA A 602 9.88 24.01 22.11
N ASN A 603 9.31 23.23 23.03
CA ASN A 603 8.76 21.89 22.74
C ASN A 603 7.52 21.95 21.82
N ILE A 604 6.71 23.01 21.92
CA ILE A 604 5.56 23.25 21.05
C ILE A 604 6.00 23.62 19.62
N MET A 605 7.08 24.40 19.46
CA MET A 605 7.63 24.77 18.15
C MET A 605 8.55 23.69 17.53
N ASN A 606 9.25 22.91 18.35
CA ASN A 606 10.24 21.90 17.94
C ASN A 606 9.96 20.57 18.66
N SER A 607 8.97 19.83 18.18
CA SER A 607 8.49 18.60 18.81
C SER A 607 9.51 17.46 18.71
N SER A 608 10.35 17.29 19.75
CA SER A 608 11.28 16.16 19.85
C SER A 608 10.52 14.83 20.00
N THR A 609 11.07 13.78 19.36
CA THR A 609 10.58 12.40 19.45
C THR A 609 11.38 11.55 20.44
N GLU A 610 12.35 12.13 21.16
CA GLU A 610 13.23 11.40 22.07
C GLU A 610 12.49 10.81 23.27
N ASN A 611 11.58 11.58 23.89
CA ASN A 611 10.75 11.06 24.98
C ASN A 611 9.87 9.90 24.50
N ALA A 612 9.29 10.00 23.29
CA ALA A 612 8.49 8.92 22.73
C ALA A 612 9.31 7.66 22.42
N LYS A 613 10.56 7.81 21.95
CA LYS A 613 11.49 6.69 21.76
C LYS A 613 11.93 6.06 23.09
N ALA A 614 12.12 6.87 24.14
CA ALA A 614 12.48 6.38 25.46
C ALA A 614 11.32 5.58 26.11
N TRP A 615 10.09 6.10 26.02
CA TRP A 615 8.88 5.37 26.40
C TRP A 615 8.71 4.08 25.58
N ALA A 616 8.93 4.12 24.26
CA ALA A 616 8.89 2.93 23.42
C ALA A 616 9.89 1.84 23.88
N ILE A 617 11.09 2.24 24.32
CA ILE A 617 12.13 1.31 24.80
C ILE A 617 11.77 0.71 26.17
N GLU A 618 11.17 1.46 27.10
CA GLU A 618 10.78 0.90 28.40
C GLU A 618 9.50 0.06 28.30
N LEU A 619 8.47 0.51 27.56
CA LEU A 619 7.28 -0.29 27.25
C LEU A 619 7.65 -1.62 26.58
N GLN A 620 8.59 -1.60 25.63
CA GLN A 620 9.10 -2.81 24.97
C GLN A 620 9.74 -3.81 25.95
N LYS A 621 10.38 -3.35 27.03
CA LYS A 621 10.93 -4.24 28.08
C LYS A 621 9.83 -4.75 29.01
N VAL A 622 8.94 -3.85 29.45
CA VAL A 622 7.89 -4.16 30.43
C VAL A 622 6.90 -5.15 29.85
N LEU A 623 6.34 -4.89 28.67
CA LEU A 623 5.41 -5.79 28.01
C LEU A 623 6.06 -7.15 27.70
N SER A 624 7.35 -7.15 27.32
CA SER A 624 8.09 -8.38 27.02
C SER A 624 8.64 -9.14 28.25
N ARG A 625 8.16 -8.86 29.48
CA ARG A 625 8.59 -9.57 30.70
C ARG A 625 8.34 -11.09 30.62
N ASP A 626 7.12 -11.47 30.23
CA ASP A 626 6.64 -12.86 30.34
C ASP A 626 6.58 -13.59 28.99
N ARG A 627 6.33 -12.84 27.90
CA ARG A 627 6.25 -13.33 26.51
C ARG A 627 6.74 -12.21 25.58
N PRO A 628 7.35 -12.49 24.42
CA PRO A 628 7.82 -11.43 23.53
C PRO A 628 6.65 -10.67 22.89
N TYR A 629 6.79 -9.34 22.82
CA TYR A 629 5.99 -8.43 21.99
C TYR A 629 6.91 -7.61 21.08
N VAL A 630 6.36 -6.98 20.05
CA VAL A 630 7.08 -6.04 19.18
C VAL A 630 6.28 -4.76 18.99
N LEU A 631 6.96 -3.62 18.97
CA LEU A 631 6.36 -2.35 18.55
C LEU A 631 6.03 -2.41 17.05
N LEU A 632 4.74 -2.32 16.71
CA LEU A 632 4.27 -2.24 15.33
C LEU A 632 4.58 -0.86 14.75
N THR A 633 4.04 0.18 15.40
CA THR A 633 4.29 1.59 15.13
C THR A 633 3.83 2.46 16.31
N TYR A 634 4.16 3.75 16.29
CA TYR A 634 3.68 4.76 17.24
C TYR A 634 3.45 6.11 16.54
N GLN A 635 2.56 6.94 17.10
CA GLN A 635 2.28 8.29 16.58
C GLN A 635 2.22 9.29 17.73
N GLN A 636 2.95 10.40 17.60
CA GLN A 636 3.08 11.46 18.59
C GLN A 636 2.55 12.79 18.05
N LEU A 637 1.84 13.55 18.88
CA LEU A 637 1.43 14.93 18.65
C LEU A 637 1.82 15.78 19.86
N VAL A 638 3.00 16.40 19.80
CA VAL A 638 3.62 17.15 20.91
C VAL A 638 3.70 16.29 22.19
N GLY A 639 2.75 16.44 23.11
CA GLY A 639 2.65 15.68 24.37
C GLY A 639 1.69 14.49 24.33
N VAL A 640 0.86 14.34 23.29
CA VAL A 640 -0.03 13.18 23.11
C VAL A 640 0.71 12.11 22.32
N CYS A 641 0.62 10.83 22.71
CA CYS A 641 1.29 9.74 21.98
C CYS A 641 0.52 8.41 22.11
N VAL A 642 0.43 7.64 21.03
CA VAL A 642 -0.10 6.27 21.04
C VAL A 642 0.91 5.27 20.49
N TYR A 643 1.03 4.12 21.13
CA TYR A 643 1.88 2.99 20.73
C TYR A 643 1.01 1.76 20.51
N VAL A 644 1.28 0.99 19.45
CA VAL A 644 0.68 -0.34 19.26
C VAL A 644 1.77 -1.41 19.32
N TYR A 645 1.70 -2.29 20.32
CA TYR A 645 2.52 -3.49 20.45
C TYR A 645 1.70 -4.72 20.13
N VAL A 646 2.31 -5.69 19.47
CA VAL A 646 1.67 -6.94 19.05
C VAL A 646 2.57 -8.14 19.33
N ARG A 647 1.99 -9.32 19.51
CA ARG A 647 2.76 -10.56 19.61
C ARG A 647 3.45 -10.89 18.26
N PRO A 648 4.70 -11.37 18.23
CA PRO A 648 5.48 -11.55 17.00
C PRO A 648 4.80 -12.44 15.94
N GLU A 649 4.07 -13.46 16.38
CA GLU A 649 3.34 -14.40 15.53
C GLU A 649 2.21 -13.76 14.71
N HIS A 650 1.65 -12.63 15.18
CA HIS A 650 0.56 -11.92 14.51
C HIS A 650 1.05 -10.95 13.43
N VAL A 651 2.32 -10.53 13.49
CA VAL A 651 2.92 -9.53 12.59
C VAL A 651 2.74 -9.85 11.10
N PRO A 652 2.88 -11.10 10.60
CA PRO A 652 2.69 -11.41 9.18
C PRO A 652 1.26 -11.20 8.68
N PHE A 653 0.27 -11.15 9.59
CA PHE A 653 -1.16 -11.00 9.29
C PHE A 653 -1.68 -9.57 9.49
N ILE A 654 -0.80 -8.64 9.85
CA ILE A 654 -1.13 -7.21 10.01
C ILE A 654 -0.77 -6.46 8.72
N LYS A 655 -1.79 -5.85 8.09
CA LYS A 655 -1.69 -5.13 6.82
C LYS A 655 -2.24 -3.71 6.92
N ASP A 656 -1.95 -2.88 5.91
CA ASP A 656 -2.56 -1.56 5.69
C ASP A 656 -2.51 -0.63 6.94
N VAL A 657 -1.38 -0.71 7.67
CA VAL A 657 -1.10 0.11 8.86
C VAL A 657 -0.86 1.56 8.44
N ALA A 658 -1.59 2.49 9.04
CA ALA A 658 -1.45 3.93 8.84
C ALA A 658 -1.62 4.71 10.15
N VAL A 659 -1.13 5.95 10.15
CA VAL A 659 -1.13 6.83 11.33
C VAL A 659 -1.53 8.25 10.94
N ASP A 660 -2.19 8.97 11.85
CA ASP A 660 -2.58 10.37 11.67
C ASP A 660 -2.67 11.10 13.03
N SER A 661 -2.71 12.43 13.04
CA SER A 661 -2.82 13.23 14.25
C SER A 661 -3.44 14.61 14.01
N VAL A 662 -4.41 15.00 14.84
CA VAL A 662 -5.17 16.24 14.72
C VAL A 662 -4.90 17.16 15.90
N LYS A 663 -4.52 18.41 15.61
CA LYS A 663 -4.43 19.51 16.59
C LYS A 663 -5.79 20.16 16.77
N THR A 664 -6.14 20.48 18.01
CA THR A 664 -7.35 21.24 18.37
C THR A 664 -7.06 22.43 19.29
N GLY A 665 -5.92 22.44 19.99
CA GLY A 665 -5.51 23.56 20.86
C GLY A 665 -5.57 24.93 20.17
N MET A 666 -6.14 25.93 20.85
CA MET A 666 -6.43 27.26 20.30
C MET A 666 -7.17 27.23 18.95
N GLY A 667 -8.16 26.34 18.78
CA GLY A 667 -8.89 26.17 17.52
C GLY A 667 -8.02 25.57 16.40
N GLY A 668 -7.14 24.63 16.77
CA GLY A 668 -6.22 23.93 15.87
C GLY A 668 -4.87 24.62 15.62
N HIS A 669 -4.63 25.80 16.19
CA HIS A 669 -3.37 26.53 16.02
C HIS A 669 -2.21 25.96 16.84
N THR A 670 -2.47 25.38 18.03
CA THR A 670 -1.46 24.80 18.92
C THR A 670 -1.61 23.29 19.06
N GLY A 671 -0.48 22.58 19.17
CA GLY A 671 -0.45 21.10 19.20
C GLY A 671 -0.50 20.47 20.58
N ASN A 672 -0.74 21.25 21.64
CA ASN A 672 -0.75 20.80 23.03
C ASN A 672 -2.05 20.07 23.45
N LYS A 673 -3.12 20.17 22.64
CA LYS A 673 -4.38 19.43 22.76
C LYS A 673 -4.82 18.94 21.38
N GLY A 674 -5.52 17.81 21.34
CA GLY A 674 -5.83 17.08 20.12
C GLY A 674 -5.68 15.57 20.28
N ALA A 675 -5.41 14.85 19.20
CA ALA A 675 -5.27 13.39 19.21
C ALA A 675 -4.18 12.85 18.27
N ALA A 676 -3.67 11.66 18.62
CA ALA A 676 -2.85 10.81 17.78
C ALA A 676 -3.57 9.47 17.56
N ALA A 677 -3.56 8.95 16.34
CA ALA A 677 -4.27 7.71 16.00
C ALA A 677 -3.45 6.78 15.11
N ILE A 678 -3.71 5.48 15.28
CA ILE A 678 -3.12 4.37 14.51
C ILE A 678 -4.27 3.49 14.05
N ARG A 679 -4.25 3.08 12.79
CA ARG A 679 -5.15 2.04 12.26
C ARG A 679 -4.36 0.90 11.62
N LEU A 680 -4.98 -0.26 11.57
CA LEU A 680 -4.44 -1.47 10.94
C LEU A 680 -5.58 -2.39 10.46
N VAL A 681 -5.23 -3.36 9.63
CA VAL A 681 -6.05 -4.55 9.37
C VAL A 681 -5.36 -5.74 10.04
N PHE A 682 -6.09 -6.48 10.87
CA PHE A 682 -5.64 -7.69 11.55
C PHE A 682 -6.39 -8.88 10.94
N HIS A 683 -5.68 -9.73 10.17
CA HIS A 683 -6.28 -10.69 9.24
C HIS A 683 -7.31 -10.03 8.30
N ALA A 684 -8.61 -10.14 8.58
CA ALA A 684 -9.72 -9.53 7.83
C ALA A 684 -10.59 -8.57 8.66
N THR A 685 -10.13 -8.14 9.83
CA THR A 685 -10.82 -7.18 10.70
C THR A 685 -10.06 -5.87 10.75
N SER A 686 -10.75 -4.74 10.55
CA SER A 686 -10.14 -3.41 10.55
C SER A 686 -10.26 -2.75 11.93
N ILE A 687 -9.14 -2.27 12.47
CA ILE A 687 -9.04 -1.77 13.84
C ILE A 687 -8.39 -0.38 13.84
N ALA A 688 -8.94 0.54 14.62
CA ALA A 688 -8.34 1.85 14.88
C ALA A 688 -8.24 2.14 16.39
N PHE A 689 -7.15 2.78 16.78
CA PHE A 689 -6.82 3.21 18.14
C PHE A 689 -6.58 4.72 18.15
N VAL A 690 -7.18 5.43 19.10
CA VAL A 690 -7.04 6.89 19.26
C VAL A 690 -6.62 7.19 20.70
N CYS A 691 -5.55 7.97 20.85
CA CYS A 691 -5.15 8.63 22.10
C CYS A 691 -5.46 10.13 21.95
N ALA A 692 -6.16 10.72 22.91
CA ALA A 692 -6.57 12.13 22.84
C ALA A 692 -6.43 12.87 24.17
N HIS A 693 -6.06 14.14 24.09
CA HIS A 693 -6.04 15.07 25.22
C HIS A 693 -6.92 16.28 24.88
N PHE A 694 -8.07 16.40 25.54
CA PHE A 694 -9.07 17.46 25.31
C PHE A 694 -8.87 18.72 26.20
N ALA A 695 -9.65 19.77 25.94
CA ALA A 695 -9.66 21.03 26.66
C ALA A 695 -9.88 20.86 28.17
N ALA A 696 -8.94 21.40 28.96
CA ALA A 696 -8.92 21.28 30.41
C ALA A 696 -9.67 22.42 31.11
N GLY A 697 -10.23 22.14 32.29
CA GLY A 697 -10.94 23.11 33.14
C GLY A 697 -12.42 22.76 33.33
N GLN A 698 -12.98 23.13 34.49
CA GLN A 698 -14.31 22.68 34.94
C GLN A 698 -15.41 22.93 33.90
N SER A 699 -15.55 24.19 33.48
CA SER A 699 -16.63 24.67 32.61
C SER A 699 -16.45 24.35 31.11
N GLN A 700 -15.30 23.83 30.69
CA GLN A 700 -14.94 23.70 29.27
C GLN A 700 -15.58 22.49 28.55
N VAL A 701 -16.78 22.07 28.98
CA VAL A 701 -17.53 20.92 28.41
C VAL A 701 -17.76 21.10 26.91
N THR A 702 -18.20 22.29 26.49
CA THR A 702 -18.44 22.62 25.07
C THR A 702 -17.16 22.52 24.23
N GLU A 703 -15.99 22.84 24.79
CA GLU A 703 -14.71 22.72 24.09
C GLU A 703 -14.26 21.26 23.98
N ARG A 704 -14.46 20.43 25.02
CA ARG A 704 -14.23 18.98 24.95
C ARG A 704 -15.14 18.29 23.93
N ASN A 705 -16.40 18.71 23.85
CA ASN A 705 -17.33 18.26 22.81
C ASN A 705 -16.85 18.70 21.42
N ALA A 706 -16.32 19.92 21.27
CA ALA A 706 -15.77 20.42 20.02
C ALA A 706 -14.49 19.67 19.61
N ASP A 707 -13.58 19.38 20.55
CA ASP A 707 -12.38 18.55 20.33
C ASP A 707 -12.76 17.18 19.77
N TYR A 708 -13.67 16.46 20.45
CA TYR A 708 -14.14 15.14 20.01
C TYR A 708 -14.68 15.17 18.58
N ASN A 709 -15.53 16.14 18.26
CA ASN A 709 -16.15 16.28 16.94
C ASN A 709 -15.14 16.72 15.87
N GLU A 710 -14.20 17.60 16.21
CA GLU A 710 -13.13 18.01 15.30
C GLU A 710 -12.15 16.87 15.00
N ILE A 711 -11.70 16.12 16.01
CA ILE A 711 -10.84 14.95 15.87
C ILE A 711 -11.53 13.88 15.01
N THR A 712 -12.80 13.58 15.31
CA THR A 712 -13.59 12.57 14.57
C THR A 712 -13.82 12.96 13.10
N ARG A 713 -13.85 14.26 12.79
CA ARG A 713 -14.01 14.80 11.44
C ARG A 713 -12.69 14.97 10.67
N LYS A 714 -11.59 15.32 11.35
CA LYS A 714 -10.30 15.63 10.72
C LYS A 714 -9.38 14.41 10.58
N ILE A 715 -9.48 13.38 11.44
CA ILE A 715 -8.62 12.19 11.30
C ILE A 715 -8.97 11.45 10.01
N ALA A 716 -7.99 11.33 9.12
CA ALA A 716 -8.14 10.76 7.79
C ALA A 716 -6.92 9.90 7.42
N PHE A 717 -7.14 8.60 7.27
CA PHE A 717 -6.12 7.65 6.82
C PHE A 717 -6.14 7.52 5.28
N PRO A 718 -5.09 6.92 4.66
CA PRO A 718 -5.02 6.76 3.21
C PRO A 718 -6.28 6.13 2.61
N MET A 719 -6.60 6.58 1.38
CA MET A 719 -7.85 6.25 0.65
C MET A 719 -9.11 6.90 1.28
N SER A 720 -8.93 8.05 1.94
CA SER A 720 -10.00 8.92 2.50
C SER A 720 -10.81 8.31 3.64
N ARG A 721 -10.17 7.47 4.46
CA ARG A 721 -10.83 6.69 5.51
C ARG A 721 -10.92 7.45 6.82
N SER A 722 -12.12 7.73 7.29
CA SER A 722 -12.37 8.30 8.62
C SER A 722 -12.28 7.23 9.72
N LEU A 723 -12.22 7.66 10.98
CA LEU A 723 -12.30 6.75 12.15
C LEU A 723 -13.47 5.78 12.05
N ASN A 724 -14.67 6.27 11.67
CA ASN A 724 -15.91 5.49 11.65
C ASN A 724 -16.02 4.46 10.51
N SER A 725 -15.02 4.34 9.62
CA SER A 725 -14.98 3.28 8.61
C SER A 725 -14.58 1.90 9.16
N HIS A 726 -13.87 1.87 10.29
CA HIS A 726 -13.27 0.66 10.87
C HIS A 726 -14.30 -0.24 11.57
N GLU A 727 -14.03 -1.54 11.61
CA GLU A 727 -14.87 -2.51 12.32
C GLU A 727 -14.78 -2.31 13.84
N TYR A 728 -13.57 -2.18 14.40
CA TYR A 728 -13.35 -1.83 15.80
C TYR A 728 -12.68 -0.45 15.92
N LEU A 729 -13.18 0.37 16.84
CA LEU A 729 -12.63 1.69 17.15
C LEU A 729 -12.50 1.87 18.66
N PHE A 730 -11.25 1.94 19.12
CA PHE A 730 -10.87 2.18 20.51
C PHE A 730 -10.41 3.62 20.68
N TRP A 731 -10.85 4.26 21.77
CA TRP A 731 -10.41 5.57 22.22
C TRP A 731 -9.91 5.46 23.65
N CYS A 732 -8.80 6.13 23.94
CA CYS A 732 -8.26 6.31 25.29
C CYS A 732 -7.71 7.73 25.41
N GLY A 733 -7.56 8.21 26.64
CA GLY A 733 -6.88 9.49 26.88
C GLY A 733 -7.35 10.26 28.09
N ASP A 734 -6.67 11.37 28.34
CA ASP A 734 -7.14 12.46 29.20
C ASP A 734 -8.21 13.28 28.45
N PHE A 735 -9.45 12.79 28.51
CA PHE A 735 -10.60 13.49 27.96
C PHE A 735 -11.03 14.69 28.81
N ASN A 736 -10.37 14.93 29.95
CA ASN A 736 -10.49 16.12 30.79
C ASN A 736 -11.89 16.49 31.32
N TYR A 737 -12.90 15.63 31.12
CA TYR A 737 -14.24 15.79 31.70
C TYR A 737 -14.18 15.71 33.22
N ARG A 738 -15.02 16.53 33.86
CA ARG A 738 -15.02 16.74 35.31
C ARG A 738 -16.35 16.28 35.92
N ILE A 739 -16.50 16.52 37.21
CA ILE A 739 -17.66 16.11 38.01
C ILE A 739 -18.35 17.37 38.49
N ASP A 740 -19.67 17.50 38.26
CA ASP A 740 -20.44 18.68 38.64
C ASP A 740 -21.02 18.54 40.06
N MET A 741 -20.13 18.51 41.06
CA MET A 741 -20.40 18.30 42.48
C MET A 741 -19.39 19.11 43.32
N ASP A 742 -19.67 19.38 44.59
CA ASP A 742 -18.69 20.08 45.44
C ASP A 742 -17.44 19.22 45.70
N LYS A 743 -16.27 19.86 45.80
CA LYS A 743 -14.99 19.16 45.96
C LYS A 743 -14.84 18.40 47.27
N GLU A 744 -15.45 18.86 48.36
CA GLU A 744 -15.38 18.18 49.66
C GLU A 744 -16.45 17.07 49.76
N GLU A 745 -17.60 17.26 49.12
CA GLU A 745 -18.61 16.21 48.90
C GLU A 745 -18.02 15.04 48.07
N ILE A 746 -17.34 15.32 46.95
CA ILE A 746 -16.63 14.30 46.16
C ILE A 746 -15.60 13.55 47.02
N LYS A 747 -14.78 14.26 47.81
CA LYS A 747 -13.76 13.62 48.68
C LYS A 747 -14.40 12.70 49.71
N GLU A 748 -15.50 13.11 50.35
CA GLU A 748 -16.20 12.32 51.36
C GLU A 748 -16.88 11.09 50.75
N LEU A 749 -17.54 11.21 49.59
CA LEU A 749 -18.11 10.06 48.88
C LEU A 749 -17.01 9.08 48.40
N VAL A 750 -15.86 9.59 47.93
CA VAL A 750 -14.68 8.76 47.62
C VAL A 750 -14.15 8.03 48.87
N ARG A 751 -14.15 8.69 50.03
CA ARG A 751 -13.76 8.09 51.33
C ARG A 751 -14.75 7.02 51.81
N GLN A 752 -16.03 7.14 51.43
CA GLN A 752 -17.07 6.13 51.68
C GLN A 752 -17.07 4.99 50.64
N GLY A 753 -16.49 5.21 49.46
CA GLY A 753 -16.49 4.26 48.34
C GLY A 753 -17.74 4.33 47.46
N ASP A 754 -18.61 5.32 47.68
CA ASP A 754 -19.79 5.56 46.83
C ASP A 754 -19.36 6.30 45.55
N PHE A 755 -18.90 5.54 44.57
CA PHE A 755 -18.62 6.09 43.24
C PHE A 755 -19.89 6.25 42.39
N GLU A 756 -21.01 5.60 42.74
CA GLU A 756 -22.24 5.63 41.93
C GLU A 756 -22.90 7.01 41.99
N THR A 757 -23.06 7.58 43.20
CA THR A 757 -23.60 8.93 43.39
C THR A 757 -22.73 10.00 42.69
N ILE A 758 -21.41 9.81 42.69
CA ILE A 758 -20.48 10.73 42.01
C ILE A 758 -20.57 10.58 40.48
N LEU A 759 -20.66 9.36 39.96
CA LEU A 759 -20.76 9.08 38.51
C LEU A 759 -22.04 9.64 37.87
N GLN A 760 -23.12 9.81 38.64
CA GLN A 760 -24.31 10.55 38.19
C GLN A 760 -24.00 12.02 37.86
N GLN A 761 -22.91 12.58 38.41
CA GLN A 761 -22.44 13.93 38.13
C GLN A 761 -21.25 14.02 37.15
N ASP A 762 -20.75 12.88 36.63
CA ASP A 762 -19.69 12.84 35.61
C ASP A 762 -20.15 13.49 34.29
N GLN A 763 -19.44 14.52 33.86
CA GLN A 763 -19.77 15.26 32.63
C GLN A 763 -19.70 14.36 31.38
N LEU A 764 -18.80 13.36 31.32
CA LEU A 764 -18.73 12.47 30.16
C LEU A 764 -19.95 11.55 30.09
N LYS A 765 -20.37 10.90 31.19
CA LYS A 765 -21.61 10.11 31.22
C LYS A 765 -22.82 10.94 30.80
N LYS A 766 -22.97 12.17 31.31
CA LYS A 766 -24.05 13.11 30.91
C LYS A 766 -24.02 13.40 29.40
N GLN A 767 -22.89 13.87 28.88
CA GLN A 767 -22.75 14.26 27.47
C GLN A 767 -22.83 13.08 26.49
N GLN A 768 -22.51 11.86 26.94
CA GLN A 768 -22.74 10.64 26.18
C GLN A 768 -24.23 10.24 26.17
N ALA A 769 -24.94 10.37 27.30
CA ALA A 769 -26.37 10.10 27.40
C ALA A 769 -27.22 11.10 26.59
N GLU A 770 -26.82 12.37 26.56
CA GLU A 770 -27.39 13.39 25.66
C GLU A 770 -27.05 13.13 24.16
N GLY A 771 -26.07 12.27 23.88
CA GLY A 771 -25.65 11.91 22.52
C GLY A 771 -24.71 12.92 21.84
N ASN A 772 -24.19 13.91 22.58
CA ASN A 772 -23.32 14.98 22.07
C ASN A 772 -21.91 14.48 21.70
N VAL A 773 -21.45 13.43 22.39
CA VAL A 773 -20.14 12.78 22.19
C VAL A 773 -20.26 11.26 22.32
N PHE A 774 -19.26 10.52 21.82
CA PHE A 774 -19.09 9.07 22.03
C PHE A 774 -20.36 8.22 21.78
N LYS A 775 -21.17 8.59 20.77
CA LYS A 775 -22.38 7.86 20.40
C LYS A 775 -22.05 6.43 19.91
N MET A 776 -22.80 5.45 20.44
CA MET A 776 -22.57 4.01 20.28
C MET A 776 -21.22 3.48 20.84
N PHE A 777 -20.49 4.26 21.62
CA PHE A 777 -19.34 3.76 22.38
C PHE A 777 -19.79 3.20 23.74
N ILE A 778 -18.97 2.31 24.26
CA ILE A 778 -19.13 1.59 25.52
C ILE A 778 -17.91 1.91 26.39
N GLU A 779 -18.12 1.98 27.69
CA GLU A 779 -17.09 2.08 28.71
C GLU A 779 -17.28 0.91 29.69
N GLY A 780 -16.22 0.45 30.35
CA GLY A 780 -16.38 -0.46 31.49
C GLY A 780 -16.96 0.26 32.71
N ASP A 781 -17.44 -0.52 33.68
CA ASP A 781 -17.93 0.04 34.95
C ASP A 781 -16.77 0.61 35.76
N ILE A 782 -16.93 1.85 36.24
CA ILE A 782 -15.89 2.58 36.98
C ILE A 782 -16.01 2.23 38.47
N THR A 783 -15.33 1.16 38.88
CA THR A 783 -15.30 0.69 40.28
C THR A 783 -14.04 1.16 41.03
N PHE A 784 -13.49 2.32 40.65
CA PHE A 784 -12.21 2.84 41.16
C PHE A 784 -12.25 4.36 41.38
N PRO A 785 -11.47 4.92 42.33
CA PRO A 785 -11.55 6.35 42.66
C PRO A 785 -11.16 7.26 41.48
N PRO A 786 -11.60 8.53 41.48
CA PRO A 786 -11.20 9.56 40.52
C PRO A 786 -9.68 9.58 40.25
N THR A 787 -9.30 9.58 38.98
CA THR A 787 -7.90 9.46 38.53
C THR A 787 -7.08 10.73 38.71
N TYR A 788 -7.75 11.86 38.93
CA TYR A 788 -7.19 13.20 38.99
C TYR A 788 -7.89 14.02 40.10
N LYS A 789 -7.34 15.10 40.65
CA LYS A 789 -5.93 15.52 40.63
C LYS A 789 -5.27 15.14 41.95
N TYR A 790 -4.18 14.39 41.89
CA TYR A 790 -3.35 14.08 43.05
C TYR A 790 -2.26 15.14 43.29
N ASP A 791 -1.68 15.14 44.47
CA ASP A 791 -0.35 15.72 44.65
C ASP A 791 0.74 14.68 44.36
N LEU A 792 1.83 15.15 43.74
CA LEU A 792 2.89 14.26 43.26
C LEU A 792 3.44 13.41 44.41
N PHE A 793 3.59 12.11 44.15
CA PHE A 793 4.06 11.10 45.09
C PHE A 793 3.13 10.78 46.28
N SER A 794 1.96 11.42 46.40
CA SER A 794 0.96 11.10 47.43
C SER A 794 -0.32 10.45 46.86
N ASP A 795 -1.19 10.00 47.76
CA ASP A 795 -2.59 9.64 47.48
C ASP A 795 -3.57 10.77 47.87
N ASP A 796 -3.06 11.90 48.36
CA ASP A 796 -3.86 13.10 48.65
C ASP A 796 -4.30 13.79 47.35
N TYR A 797 -5.53 14.32 47.34
CA TYR A 797 -6.06 15.13 46.24
C TYR A 797 -5.67 16.61 46.42
N ASP A 798 -5.25 17.23 45.32
CA ASP A 798 -4.76 18.61 45.13
C ASP A 798 -4.91 19.56 46.34
N THR A 799 -3.89 19.58 47.19
CA THR A 799 -3.78 20.48 48.35
C THR A 799 -3.25 21.88 47.98
N SER A 800 -2.84 22.09 46.72
CA SER A 800 -2.43 23.41 46.23
C SER A 800 -3.56 24.45 46.32
N GLU A 801 -3.22 25.73 46.24
CA GLU A 801 -4.19 26.85 46.28
C GLU A 801 -5.32 26.73 45.24
N LYS A 802 -5.06 26.05 44.11
CA LYS A 802 -6.02 25.82 43.03
C LYS A 802 -7.03 24.71 43.35
N CYS A 803 -6.73 23.89 44.37
CA CYS A 803 -7.54 22.86 45.01
C CYS A 803 -8.63 22.26 44.11
N ARG A 804 -8.19 21.64 43.02
CA ARG A 804 -9.05 21.10 41.96
C ARG A 804 -9.87 19.92 42.50
N ALA A 805 -11.17 19.95 42.25
CA ALA A 805 -12.07 18.84 42.54
C ALA A 805 -11.58 17.53 41.88
N PRO A 806 -11.71 16.37 42.55
CA PRO A 806 -11.37 15.09 41.94
C PRO A 806 -12.24 14.80 40.70
N ALA A 807 -11.66 14.14 39.70
CA ALA A 807 -12.34 13.80 38.45
C ALA A 807 -11.82 12.48 37.81
N TRP A 808 -12.68 11.81 37.05
CA TRP A 808 -12.29 10.73 36.14
C TRP A 808 -11.97 11.30 34.76
N THR A 809 -10.78 11.89 34.64
CA THR A 809 -10.27 12.50 33.40
C THR A 809 -9.76 11.48 32.39
N ASP A 810 -9.16 10.39 32.90
CA ASP A 810 -8.45 9.36 32.13
C ASP A 810 -9.42 8.20 31.86
N ARG A 811 -9.76 7.94 30.59
CA ARG A 811 -10.87 7.04 30.22
C ARG A 811 -10.50 6.11 29.06
N VAL A 812 -11.19 4.98 28.94
CA VAL A 812 -11.08 4.06 27.79
C VAL A 812 -12.47 3.66 27.31
N LEU A 813 -12.80 4.03 26.07
CA LEU A 813 -14.07 3.72 25.41
C LEU A 813 -13.85 2.99 24.09
N TRP A 814 -14.75 2.07 23.73
CA TRP A 814 -14.66 1.35 22.46
C TRP A 814 -16.03 1.13 21.81
N LYS A 815 -16.02 0.81 20.51
CA LYS A 815 -17.19 0.28 19.80
C LYS A 815 -16.79 -0.69 18.70
N ARG A 816 -17.72 -1.57 18.34
CA ARG A 816 -17.75 -2.25 17.05
C ARG A 816 -18.77 -1.55 16.14
N ARG A 817 -18.48 -1.51 14.84
CA ARG A 817 -19.36 -0.98 13.80
C ARG A 817 -20.35 -2.06 13.37
N ASN A 818 -21.64 -1.83 13.52
CA ASN A 818 -22.68 -2.69 12.94
C ASN A 818 -22.47 -2.78 11.42
N GLN A 819 -22.24 -3.99 10.90
CA GLN A 819 -21.96 -4.21 9.49
C GLN A 819 -23.28 -4.29 8.69
N SER A 820 -23.62 -3.21 7.98
CA SER A 820 -24.84 -2.99 7.19
C SER A 820 -26.13 -2.68 7.99
N PRO A 821 -26.83 -1.58 7.69
CA PRO A 821 -28.23 -1.35 8.07
C PRO A 821 -29.25 -2.03 7.15
N GLU A 822 -28.83 -2.53 5.98
CA GLU A 822 -29.70 -3.11 4.95
C GLU A 822 -29.89 -4.63 5.13
N LEU A 823 -28.95 -5.29 5.81
CA LEU A 823 -29.05 -6.69 6.18
C LEU A 823 -29.77 -6.82 7.52
N ASN A 824 -31.11 -7.00 7.47
CA ASN A 824 -31.94 -7.36 8.62
C ASN A 824 -31.68 -8.82 9.10
N GLY A 825 -30.43 -9.11 9.46
CA GLY A 825 -29.99 -10.37 10.06
C GLY A 825 -30.15 -10.34 11.59
N THR A 826 -30.63 -11.44 12.17
CA THR A 826 -31.10 -11.50 13.56
C THR A 826 -29.98 -11.70 14.59
N GLY A 827 -28.97 -10.83 14.58
CA GLY A 827 -27.86 -10.88 15.54
C GLY A 827 -27.03 -9.60 15.57
N GLN A 828 -27.12 -8.86 16.67
CA GLN A 828 -26.21 -7.74 16.94
C GLN A 828 -24.86 -8.31 17.41
N GLU A 829 -23.88 -8.41 16.51
CA GLU A 829 -22.56 -8.95 16.82
C GLU A 829 -21.91 -8.25 18.02
N SER A 830 -21.27 -9.02 18.91
CA SER A 830 -20.71 -8.48 20.16
C SER A 830 -19.64 -7.42 19.90
N PRO A 831 -19.69 -6.27 20.61
CA PRO A 831 -18.66 -5.24 20.55
C PRO A 831 -17.37 -5.61 21.33
N GLY A 832 -17.30 -6.82 21.90
CA GLY A 832 -16.20 -7.33 22.71
C GLY A 832 -16.65 -7.62 24.15
N LYS A 833 -16.13 -8.70 24.74
CA LYS A 833 -16.32 -9.02 26.16
C LYS A 833 -15.27 -8.24 26.96
N LEU A 834 -15.71 -7.38 27.88
CA LEU A 834 -14.81 -6.80 28.87
C LEU A 834 -14.28 -7.91 29.80
N VAL A 835 -12.96 -7.92 30.01
CA VAL A 835 -12.26 -8.85 30.91
C VAL A 835 -11.79 -8.13 32.17
N PHE A 836 -11.37 -6.87 32.04
CA PHE A 836 -10.94 -6.02 33.14
C PHE A 836 -11.08 -4.54 32.76
N TYR A 837 -11.51 -3.69 33.68
CA TYR A 837 -11.32 -2.24 33.62
C TYR A 837 -10.85 -1.76 34.99
N GLY A 838 -9.85 -0.88 35.03
CA GLY A 838 -9.30 -0.42 36.29
C GLY A 838 -8.12 0.51 36.15
N ARG A 839 -7.71 1.09 37.29
CA ARG A 839 -6.52 1.94 37.41
C ARG A 839 -5.37 1.23 38.13
N ALA A 840 -4.19 1.83 38.12
CA ALA A 840 -3.05 1.43 38.95
C ALA A 840 -2.41 2.62 39.68
N GLU A 841 -1.80 2.39 40.84
CA GLU A 841 -1.30 3.45 41.73
C GLU A 841 0.12 3.93 41.39
N LEU A 842 0.35 4.33 40.13
CA LEU A 842 1.56 5.04 39.73
C LEU A 842 1.48 6.51 40.19
N LYS A 843 2.31 6.88 41.17
CA LYS A 843 2.24 8.19 41.86
C LYS A 843 3.22 9.24 41.32
N GLN A 844 3.85 8.99 40.17
CA GLN A 844 4.83 9.89 39.54
C GLN A 844 4.17 11.08 38.82
N SER A 845 2.85 11.04 38.63
CA SER A 845 2.01 12.08 38.02
C SER A 845 0.92 12.51 39.00
N ASP A 846 0.27 13.64 38.74
CA ASP A 846 -0.98 14.05 39.40
C ASP A 846 -2.22 13.32 38.83
N HIS A 847 -2.03 12.48 37.82
CA HIS A 847 -2.99 11.49 37.32
C HIS A 847 -2.68 10.07 37.82
N ARG A 848 -3.65 9.15 37.66
CA ARG A 848 -3.48 7.70 37.81
C ARG A 848 -3.79 6.98 36.49
N PRO A 849 -2.91 6.08 36.01
CA PRO A 849 -3.09 5.35 34.76
C PRO A 849 -4.30 4.41 34.78
N VAL A 850 -4.97 4.27 33.64
CA VAL A 850 -6.14 3.39 33.45
C VAL A 850 -5.87 2.36 32.35
N ILE A 851 -6.46 1.16 32.46
CA ILE A 851 -6.39 0.10 31.45
C ILE A 851 -7.73 -0.65 31.34
N ALA A 852 -8.15 -0.94 30.12
CA ALA A 852 -9.18 -1.91 29.78
C ALA A 852 -8.55 -3.12 29.08
N ILE A 853 -9.00 -4.34 29.42
CA ILE A 853 -8.67 -5.58 28.72
C ILE A 853 -9.97 -6.16 28.17
N ILE A 854 -10.02 -6.36 26.85
CA ILE A 854 -11.24 -6.69 26.10
C ILE A 854 -10.94 -7.86 25.15
N ASP A 855 -11.73 -8.93 25.25
CA ASP A 855 -11.71 -10.04 24.29
C ASP A 855 -12.64 -9.68 23.12
N ILE A 856 -12.08 -9.45 21.94
CA ILE A 856 -12.83 -9.17 20.70
C ILE A 856 -12.83 -10.37 19.75
N GLU A 857 -13.73 -10.36 18.78
CA GLU A 857 -13.77 -11.34 17.70
C GLU A 857 -13.26 -10.69 16.41
N THR A 858 -12.14 -11.19 15.89
CA THR A 858 -11.64 -10.85 14.56
C THR A 858 -11.95 -11.97 13.56
N ARG A 859 -11.71 -11.75 12.27
CA ARG A 859 -11.94 -12.77 11.23
C ARG A 859 -10.66 -13.15 10.52
N THR A 860 -10.40 -14.46 10.44
CA THR A 860 -9.37 -15.06 9.57
C THR A 860 -9.97 -15.42 8.22
N ILE A 861 -9.16 -15.46 7.17
CA ILE A 861 -9.58 -15.87 5.83
C ILE A 861 -9.15 -17.31 5.57
N ARG A 862 -10.10 -18.10 5.06
CA ARG A 862 -9.87 -19.42 4.48
C ARG A 862 -9.64 -19.28 3.00
N GLU A 863 -8.36 -19.26 2.61
CA GLU A 863 -7.90 -19.12 1.22
C GLU A 863 -8.60 -20.11 0.27
N ASP A 864 -8.66 -21.38 0.70
CA ASP A 864 -9.34 -22.48 0.02
C ASP A 864 -10.82 -22.20 -0.23
N LYS A 865 -11.54 -21.79 0.82
CA LYS A 865 -12.98 -21.44 0.71
C LYS A 865 -13.21 -20.15 -0.05
N ARG A 866 -12.29 -19.18 0.04
CA ARG A 866 -12.40 -17.87 -0.62
C ARG A 866 -12.30 -18.03 -2.13
N GLU A 867 -11.37 -18.84 -2.60
CA GLU A 867 -11.25 -19.17 -4.02
C GLU A 867 -12.48 -19.94 -4.53
N GLN A 868 -12.97 -20.93 -3.75
CA GLN A 868 -14.20 -21.65 -4.06
C GLN A 868 -15.41 -20.72 -4.19
N VAL A 869 -15.71 -19.93 -3.14
CA VAL A 869 -16.86 -19.00 -3.13
C VAL A 869 -16.73 -17.94 -4.22
N PHE A 870 -15.51 -17.50 -4.55
CA PHE A 870 -15.28 -16.59 -5.66
C PHE A 870 -15.74 -17.19 -7.01
N TYR A 871 -15.35 -18.42 -7.32
CA TYR A 871 -15.77 -19.06 -8.57
C TYR A 871 -17.22 -19.54 -8.56
N GLU A 872 -17.81 -19.84 -7.40
CA GLU A 872 -19.26 -20.01 -7.25
C GLU A 872 -20.01 -18.72 -7.60
N VAL A 873 -19.59 -17.57 -7.08
CA VAL A 873 -20.19 -16.26 -7.41
C VAL A 873 -20.08 -15.97 -8.92
N ILE A 874 -18.93 -16.26 -9.55
CA ILE A 874 -18.78 -16.14 -11.01
C ILE A 874 -19.72 -17.09 -11.78
N ALA A 875 -20.00 -18.29 -11.24
CA ALA A 875 -20.97 -19.22 -11.83
C ALA A 875 -22.42 -18.71 -11.67
N ASP A 876 -22.80 -18.26 -10.47
CA ASP A 876 -24.14 -17.73 -10.13
C ASP A 876 -24.54 -16.49 -10.96
N MET A 877 -23.56 -15.80 -11.55
CA MET A 877 -23.74 -14.65 -12.44
C MET A 877 -24.01 -14.99 -13.91
N GLY A 878 -23.68 -16.21 -14.35
CA GLY A 878 -23.71 -16.59 -15.76
C GLY A 878 -22.61 -15.93 -16.62
N PRO A 879 -22.64 -16.17 -17.95
CA PRO A 879 -21.61 -15.71 -18.87
C PRO A 879 -21.55 -14.17 -18.95
N PRO A 880 -20.36 -13.53 -18.86
CA PRO A 880 -20.20 -12.08 -18.89
C PRO A 880 -20.69 -11.38 -20.17
N ASP A 881 -20.77 -12.11 -21.28
CA ASP A 881 -21.31 -11.61 -22.55
C ASP A 881 -22.85 -11.73 -22.65
N ALA A 882 -23.50 -12.38 -21.68
CA ALA A 882 -24.94 -12.54 -21.54
C ALA A 882 -25.70 -12.97 -22.82
N THR A 883 -25.06 -13.74 -23.72
CA THR A 883 -25.66 -14.12 -25.01
C THR A 883 -26.16 -15.56 -25.05
N LEU A 884 -27.45 -15.71 -25.32
CA LEU A 884 -28.12 -16.95 -25.69
C LEU A 884 -28.08 -17.11 -27.22
N ILE A 885 -27.81 -18.33 -27.70
CA ILE A 885 -27.92 -18.70 -29.12
C ILE A 885 -29.16 -19.58 -29.27
N VAL A 886 -30.06 -19.15 -30.16
CA VAL A 886 -31.29 -19.84 -30.56
C VAL A 886 -31.06 -20.45 -31.95
N HIS A 887 -31.13 -21.77 -32.05
CA HIS A 887 -31.14 -22.51 -33.32
C HIS A 887 -32.54 -23.06 -33.57
N CYS A 888 -33.01 -23.01 -34.82
CA CYS A 888 -34.27 -23.62 -35.24
C CYS A 888 -33.96 -25.00 -35.84
N GLU A 889 -34.61 -26.05 -35.36
CA GLU A 889 -34.37 -27.43 -35.83
C GLU A 889 -35.01 -27.73 -37.20
N GLU A 890 -35.77 -26.79 -37.75
CA GLU A 890 -36.41 -26.93 -39.07
C GLU A 890 -35.48 -26.53 -40.23
N THR A 891 -35.56 -27.30 -41.32
CA THR A 891 -34.89 -26.97 -42.57
C THR A 891 -35.74 -26.02 -43.40
N ALA A 892 -35.12 -24.95 -43.90
CA ALA A 892 -35.81 -23.92 -44.68
C ALA A 892 -36.50 -24.53 -45.91
N GLN A 893 -37.81 -24.31 -46.04
CA GLN A 893 -38.62 -24.96 -47.08
C GLN A 893 -38.34 -24.40 -48.49
N ASN A 894 -37.63 -23.27 -48.60
CA ASN A 894 -37.06 -22.71 -49.83
C ASN A 894 -35.68 -22.10 -49.53
N GLU A 895 -34.77 -22.07 -50.51
CA GLU A 895 -33.41 -21.53 -50.35
C GLU A 895 -33.38 -20.00 -50.11
N ASP A 896 -34.44 -19.27 -50.47
CA ASP A 896 -34.57 -17.81 -50.31
C ASP A 896 -35.37 -17.36 -49.06
N SER A 897 -35.89 -18.29 -48.23
CA SER A 897 -36.73 -17.93 -47.06
C SER A 897 -35.94 -17.93 -45.75
N SER A 898 -35.96 -16.80 -45.02
CA SER A 898 -35.41 -16.72 -43.65
C SER A 898 -36.16 -17.65 -42.69
N LEU A 899 -35.43 -18.42 -41.89
CA LEU A 899 -35.99 -19.22 -40.78
C LEU A 899 -36.55 -18.36 -39.64
N PHE A 900 -36.08 -17.11 -39.54
CA PHE A 900 -36.56 -16.12 -38.58
C PHE A 900 -37.21 -14.97 -39.37
N ASP A 901 -38.54 -14.93 -39.42
CA ASP A 901 -39.30 -13.79 -39.95
C ASP A 901 -39.59 -12.76 -38.85
N ASP A 902 -39.96 -11.53 -39.24
CA ASP A 902 -40.19 -10.42 -38.30
C ASP A 902 -41.24 -10.74 -37.22
N ASN A 903 -42.23 -11.58 -37.53
CA ASN A 903 -43.31 -11.96 -36.62
C ASN A 903 -42.83 -13.01 -35.60
N LEU A 904 -42.15 -14.06 -36.05
CA LEU A 904 -41.54 -15.06 -35.18
C LEU A 904 -40.49 -14.43 -34.25
N VAL A 905 -39.67 -13.51 -34.78
CA VAL A 905 -38.69 -12.75 -33.99
C VAL A 905 -39.37 -11.90 -32.93
N MET A 906 -40.42 -11.15 -33.27
CA MET A 906 -41.14 -10.34 -32.28
C MET A 906 -41.74 -11.17 -31.14
N VAL A 907 -42.37 -12.31 -31.46
CA VAL A 907 -43.02 -13.15 -30.45
C VAL A 907 -41.98 -13.90 -29.59
N LEU A 908 -40.88 -14.38 -30.18
CA LEU A 908 -39.76 -14.94 -29.40
C LEU A 908 -39.18 -13.90 -28.43
N LEU A 909 -39.03 -12.65 -28.86
CA LEU A 909 -38.53 -11.58 -27.98
C LEU A 909 -39.53 -11.20 -26.86
N GLU A 910 -40.83 -11.32 -27.10
CA GLU A 910 -41.86 -11.16 -26.06
C GLU A 910 -41.78 -12.28 -25.00
N ASP A 911 -41.61 -13.55 -25.42
CA ASP A 911 -41.40 -14.66 -24.48
C ASP A 911 -40.05 -14.54 -23.75
N PHE A 912 -38.96 -14.20 -24.45
CA PHE A 912 -37.65 -14.05 -23.83
C PHE A 912 -37.56 -12.86 -22.85
N ALA A 913 -38.41 -11.83 -22.99
CA ALA A 913 -38.47 -10.72 -22.03
C ALA A 913 -38.85 -11.17 -20.60
N GLN A 914 -39.43 -12.36 -20.41
CA GLN A 914 -39.72 -12.91 -19.08
C GLN A 914 -38.46 -13.32 -18.27
N PHE A 915 -37.30 -13.41 -18.92
CA PHE A 915 -36.03 -13.78 -18.28
C PHE A 915 -35.14 -12.56 -17.96
N GLY A 916 -35.30 -11.46 -18.70
CA GLY A 916 -34.53 -10.23 -18.49
C GLY A 916 -34.62 -9.28 -19.67
N GLU A 917 -34.06 -8.08 -19.51
CA GLU A 917 -34.01 -7.08 -20.58
C GLU A 917 -33.05 -7.52 -21.69
N THR A 918 -33.57 -7.78 -22.89
CA THR A 918 -32.75 -7.95 -24.11
C THR A 918 -32.20 -6.60 -24.55
N ILE A 919 -30.88 -6.52 -24.76
CA ILE A 919 -30.18 -5.26 -25.07
C ILE A 919 -29.53 -5.23 -26.46
N LEU A 920 -29.40 -6.38 -27.13
CA LEU A 920 -28.93 -6.56 -28.50
C LEU A 920 -29.47 -7.89 -29.05
N VAL A 921 -29.86 -7.90 -30.33
CA VAL A 921 -30.27 -9.10 -31.08
C VAL A 921 -29.48 -9.14 -32.39
N ARG A 922 -29.00 -10.31 -32.80
CA ARG A 922 -28.25 -10.53 -34.05
C ARG A 922 -28.69 -11.81 -34.74
N PHE A 923 -28.49 -11.86 -36.06
CA PHE A 923 -28.65 -13.07 -36.86
C PHE A 923 -27.28 -13.46 -37.40
N VAL A 924 -26.85 -14.69 -37.10
CA VAL A 924 -25.53 -15.21 -37.47
C VAL A 924 -25.75 -16.54 -38.17
N ALA A 925 -25.63 -16.52 -39.50
CA ALA A 925 -26.06 -17.60 -40.39
C ALA A 925 -27.52 -18.01 -40.11
N ASP A 926 -27.73 -19.23 -39.63
CA ASP A 926 -29.00 -19.90 -39.32
C ASP A 926 -29.41 -19.78 -37.84
N THR A 927 -28.73 -18.94 -37.05
CA THR A 927 -28.99 -18.77 -35.61
C THR A 927 -29.35 -17.33 -35.23
N MET A 928 -30.30 -17.17 -34.30
CA MET A 928 -30.61 -15.88 -33.67
C MET A 928 -29.90 -15.79 -32.32
N TRP A 929 -29.11 -14.73 -32.12
CA TRP A 929 -28.35 -14.48 -30.90
C TRP A 929 -29.03 -13.38 -30.11
N ILE A 930 -29.41 -13.68 -28.87
CA ILE A 930 -30.09 -12.75 -27.94
C ILE A 930 -29.12 -12.40 -26.81
N THR A 931 -28.70 -11.15 -26.73
CA THR A 931 -27.88 -10.65 -25.62
C THR A 931 -28.75 -9.94 -24.59
N PHE A 932 -28.74 -10.42 -23.36
CA PHE A 932 -29.44 -9.83 -22.22
C PHE A 932 -28.56 -8.81 -21.49
N ARG A 933 -29.15 -8.00 -20.60
CA ARG A 933 -28.40 -7.07 -19.75
C ARG A 933 -27.45 -7.76 -18.78
N ASP A 934 -27.86 -8.91 -18.24
CA ASP A 934 -27.16 -9.64 -17.18
C ASP A 934 -27.13 -11.15 -17.50
N GLY A 935 -26.00 -11.82 -17.24
CA GLY A 935 -25.79 -13.24 -17.56
C GLY A 935 -26.75 -14.22 -16.86
N GLN A 936 -27.35 -13.78 -15.74
CA GLN A 936 -28.35 -14.52 -14.98
C GLN A 936 -29.64 -14.78 -15.78
N ALA A 937 -30.04 -13.86 -16.65
CA ALA A 937 -31.20 -14.04 -17.53
C ALA A 937 -31.00 -15.25 -18.47
N VAL A 938 -29.78 -15.43 -18.98
CA VAL A 938 -29.40 -16.57 -19.84
C VAL A 938 -29.46 -17.88 -19.06
N LEU A 939 -28.97 -17.89 -17.81
CA LEU A 939 -29.06 -19.08 -16.95
C LEU A 939 -30.52 -19.42 -16.60
N GLU A 940 -31.37 -18.43 -16.33
CA GLU A 940 -32.80 -18.67 -16.12
C GLU A 940 -33.49 -19.20 -17.38
N ALA A 941 -33.18 -18.65 -18.56
CA ALA A 941 -33.72 -19.14 -19.84
C ALA A 941 -33.36 -20.61 -20.06
N MET A 942 -32.08 -20.96 -19.98
CA MET A 942 -31.60 -22.36 -20.08
C MET A 942 -32.24 -23.27 -19.02
N LYS A 943 -32.46 -22.77 -17.80
CA LYS A 943 -32.98 -23.56 -16.67
C LYS A 943 -34.48 -23.83 -16.74
N LYS A 944 -35.31 -22.87 -17.19
CA LYS A 944 -36.77 -23.07 -17.32
C LYS A 944 -37.12 -23.88 -18.58
N THR A 945 -36.35 -23.74 -19.66
CA THR A 945 -36.52 -24.49 -20.92
C THR A 945 -35.83 -25.87 -20.92
N ASN A 946 -34.88 -26.11 -20.01
CA ASN A 946 -33.97 -27.27 -20.09
C ASN A 946 -33.22 -27.33 -21.45
N GLY A 947 -32.92 -26.16 -22.03
CA GLY A 947 -32.23 -26.03 -23.33
C GLY A 947 -33.09 -26.27 -24.56
N LEU A 948 -34.40 -26.56 -24.42
CA LEU A 948 -35.31 -26.83 -25.53
C LEU A 948 -36.57 -25.96 -25.41
N LEU A 949 -36.86 -25.15 -26.42
CA LEU A 949 -38.05 -24.31 -26.49
C LEU A 949 -38.95 -24.83 -27.63
N LYS A 950 -40.12 -25.37 -27.26
CA LYS A 950 -41.19 -25.68 -28.22
C LYS A 950 -42.15 -24.50 -28.26
N PHE A 951 -42.31 -23.86 -29.41
CA PHE A 951 -43.17 -22.69 -29.53
C PHE A 951 -43.93 -22.66 -30.86
N GLN A 952 -45.26 -22.62 -30.79
CA GLN A 952 -46.16 -22.91 -31.92
C GLN A 952 -45.82 -24.29 -32.51
N ASP A 953 -45.67 -24.41 -33.83
CA ASP A 953 -45.29 -25.65 -34.51
C ASP A 953 -43.75 -25.87 -34.55
N HIS A 954 -42.96 -24.88 -34.09
CA HIS A 954 -41.49 -24.86 -34.21
C HIS A 954 -40.76 -25.39 -32.97
N ASP A 955 -39.67 -26.13 -33.22
CA ASP A 955 -38.72 -26.62 -32.21
C ASP A 955 -37.40 -25.83 -32.27
N PHE A 956 -37.00 -25.26 -31.14
CA PHE A 956 -35.74 -24.52 -30.99
C PHE A 956 -34.82 -25.15 -29.94
N THR A 957 -33.54 -25.30 -30.30
CA THR A 957 -32.47 -25.63 -29.35
C THR A 957 -31.78 -24.37 -28.88
N LEU A 958 -31.58 -24.27 -27.57
CA LEU A 958 -30.96 -23.13 -26.88
C LEU A 958 -29.58 -23.50 -26.36
N SER A 959 -28.59 -22.63 -26.59
CA SER A 959 -27.22 -22.84 -26.10
C SER A 959 -26.56 -21.55 -25.64
N LEU A 960 -25.59 -21.66 -24.73
CA LEU A 960 -24.77 -20.52 -24.29
C LEU A 960 -23.71 -20.22 -25.35
N LYS A 961 -23.53 -18.94 -25.73
CA LYS A 961 -22.37 -18.51 -26.53
C LYS A 961 -21.04 -18.85 -25.85
N THR A 962 -21.00 -18.68 -24.51
CA THR A 962 -19.79 -18.88 -23.70
C THR A 962 -20.07 -19.89 -22.58
N PRO A 963 -20.10 -21.21 -22.86
CA PRO A 963 -20.47 -22.23 -21.87
C PRO A 963 -19.39 -22.50 -20.81
N ASN A 964 -18.15 -22.02 -21.01
CA ASN A 964 -17.01 -22.21 -20.12
C ASN A 964 -16.56 -20.92 -19.40
N TRP A 965 -17.47 -19.97 -19.18
CA TRP A 965 -17.16 -18.62 -18.68
C TRP A 965 -16.37 -18.59 -17.35
N VAL A 966 -16.61 -19.55 -16.46
CA VAL A 966 -15.89 -19.68 -15.18
C VAL A 966 -14.40 -19.94 -15.38
N GLU A 967 -14.02 -20.72 -16.40
CA GLU A 967 -12.61 -20.95 -16.74
C GLU A 967 -11.99 -19.71 -17.42
N GLN A 968 -12.73 -19.03 -18.30
CA GLN A 968 -12.27 -17.77 -18.91
C GLN A 968 -12.04 -16.67 -17.86
N ALA A 969 -12.84 -16.63 -16.79
CA ALA A 969 -12.63 -15.73 -15.66
C ALA A 969 -11.32 -16.01 -14.89
N LYS A 970 -10.83 -17.26 -14.87
CA LYS A 970 -9.51 -17.60 -14.29
C LYS A 970 -8.39 -17.01 -15.14
N GLU A 971 -8.49 -17.11 -16.47
CA GLU A 971 -7.52 -16.51 -17.39
C GLU A 971 -7.50 -14.97 -17.26
N GLU A 972 -8.68 -14.34 -17.12
CA GLU A 972 -8.81 -12.90 -16.86
C GLU A 972 -8.09 -12.48 -15.57
N ILE A 973 -8.33 -13.17 -14.45
CA ILE A 973 -7.67 -12.90 -13.16
C ILE A 973 -6.16 -13.24 -13.22
N GLY A 974 -5.78 -14.17 -14.10
CA GLY A 974 -4.40 -14.43 -14.49
C GLY A 974 -3.66 -13.19 -15.00
N LEU A 975 -4.32 -12.31 -15.77
CA LEU A 975 -3.74 -11.04 -16.24
C LEU A 975 -3.37 -10.10 -15.08
N CYS A 976 -4.05 -10.22 -13.94
CA CYS A 976 -3.78 -9.41 -12.74
C CYS A 976 -2.84 -10.09 -11.74
N SER A 977 -2.41 -11.32 -12.04
CA SER A 977 -1.45 -12.09 -11.26
C SER A 977 -0.03 -11.97 -11.85
N SER A 978 1.01 -12.21 -11.06
CA SER A 978 2.40 -12.21 -11.56
C SER A 978 2.70 -13.51 -12.31
N ASN A 979 3.32 -13.40 -13.48
CA ASN A 979 3.65 -14.53 -14.37
C ASN A 979 5.15 -14.55 -14.78
N THR A 980 6.00 -13.86 -14.01
CA THR A 980 7.36 -13.51 -14.41
C THR A 980 8.32 -14.71 -14.41
N VAL A 981 8.61 -15.23 -15.60
CA VAL A 981 9.60 -16.31 -15.76
C VAL A 981 10.99 -15.89 -15.23
N PRO A 982 11.65 -16.68 -14.36
CA PRO A 982 12.98 -16.40 -13.85
C PRO A 982 14.01 -16.08 -14.94
N LEU A 983 14.80 -15.02 -14.75
CA LEU A 983 15.92 -14.68 -15.65
C LEU A 983 16.92 -15.84 -15.70
N TYR A 984 17.29 -16.37 -14.54
CA TYR A 984 18.19 -17.50 -14.36
C TYR A 984 17.82 -18.26 -13.09
N SER A 985 17.50 -19.55 -13.24
CA SER A 985 17.27 -20.47 -12.11
C SER A 985 18.56 -21.24 -11.83
N SER A 986 18.94 -21.37 -10.57
CA SER A 986 20.06 -22.25 -10.19
C SER A 986 19.60 -23.72 -10.20
N PRO A 987 20.41 -24.70 -10.66
CA PRO A 987 20.03 -26.12 -10.67
C PRO A 987 19.68 -26.72 -9.30
N ASN A 988 20.04 -26.03 -8.21
CA ASN A 988 19.80 -26.47 -6.83
C ASN A 988 18.69 -25.66 -6.12
N GLN A 989 17.89 -24.88 -6.85
CA GLN A 989 16.84 -24.04 -6.27
C GLN A 989 15.51 -24.81 -6.30
N SER A 990 15.11 -25.34 -5.14
CA SER A 990 13.91 -26.16 -4.95
C SER A 990 12.63 -25.44 -5.39
N ASP A 991 11.66 -26.20 -5.87
CA ASP A 991 10.37 -25.68 -6.30
C ASP A 991 9.61 -24.99 -5.14
N TYR A 992 9.31 -23.70 -5.35
CA TYR A 992 8.32 -22.96 -4.59
C TYR A 992 7.03 -22.96 -5.41
N ASN A 993 5.88 -23.07 -4.75
CA ASN A 993 4.61 -22.99 -5.48
C ASN A 993 4.28 -21.53 -5.87
N CYS A 994 3.26 -21.35 -6.71
CA CYS A 994 2.81 -20.05 -7.21
C CYS A 994 2.33 -19.05 -6.12
N LEU A 995 2.26 -19.46 -4.85
CA LEU A 995 1.94 -18.64 -3.69
C LEU A 995 3.19 -18.25 -2.86
N GLY A 996 4.40 -18.59 -3.33
CA GLY A 996 5.66 -18.30 -2.64
C GLY A 996 5.91 -19.16 -1.41
N ILE A 997 5.16 -20.25 -1.24
CA ILE A 997 5.33 -21.19 -0.12
C ILE A 997 6.37 -22.24 -0.54
N PRO A 998 7.42 -22.52 0.26
CA PRO A 998 8.33 -23.62 -0.01
C PRO A 998 7.59 -24.95 0.10
N GLU A 999 7.65 -25.79 -0.93
CA GLU A 999 7.18 -27.17 -0.83
C GLU A 999 8.12 -27.96 0.08
N VAL A 1000 7.81 -28.03 1.37
CA VAL A 1000 8.50 -28.91 2.31
C VAL A 1000 8.24 -30.35 1.87
N PRO A 1001 9.28 -31.13 1.49
CA PRO A 1001 9.09 -32.52 1.09
C PRO A 1001 8.49 -33.29 2.26
N ARG A 1002 7.26 -33.81 2.08
CA ARG A 1002 6.56 -34.52 3.15
C ARG A 1002 7.43 -35.70 3.59
N PRO A 1003 7.82 -35.82 4.88
CA PRO A 1003 8.58 -36.97 5.32
C PRO A 1003 7.76 -38.24 5.02
N PRO A 1004 8.40 -39.32 4.53
CA PRO A 1004 7.69 -40.54 4.18
C PRO A 1004 6.89 -41.02 5.39
N ARG A 1005 5.58 -41.23 5.22
CA ARG A 1005 4.71 -41.71 6.30
C ARG A 1005 5.33 -42.97 6.91
N PRO A 1006 5.55 -43.02 8.24
CA PRO A 1006 5.83 -44.27 8.91
C PRO A 1006 4.74 -45.28 8.54
N LEU A 1007 5.14 -46.51 8.21
CA LEU A 1007 4.17 -47.59 8.02
C LEU A 1007 3.33 -47.73 9.29
N PRO A 1008 2.00 -47.85 9.19
CA PRO A 1008 1.15 -47.96 10.37
C PRO A 1008 1.56 -49.21 11.17
N PRO A 1009 1.69 -49.12 12.50
CA PRO A 1009 2.15 -50.23 13.31
C PRO A 1009 1.19 -51.43 13.17
N GLY A 1010 1.77 -52.63 13.04
CA GLY A 1010 1.01 -53.87 12.86
C GLY A 1010 -0.02 -54.08 13.97
N ARG A 1011 -1.24 -54.46 13.57
CA ARG A 1011 -2.38 -54.64 14.48
C ARG A 1011 -2.05 -55.68 15.57
N PRO A 1012 -2.11 -55.34 16.87
CA PRO A 1012 -1.86 -56.31 17.93
C PRO A 1012 -2.99 -57.35 18.04
N PRO A 1013 -2.70 -58.56 18.53
CA PRO A 1013 -3.70 -59.61 18.72
C PRO A 1013 -4.65 -59.30 19.90
N PRO A 1014 -5.86 -59.92 19.95
CA PRO A 1014 -6.83 -59.70 21.01
C PRO A 1014 -6.41 -60.30 22.37
N PRO A 1015 -6.95 -59.80 23.50
CA PRO A 1015 -6.47 -60.13 24.85
C PRO A 1015 -7.12 -61.37 25.48
N THR A 1016 -6.39 -62.03 26.39
CA THR A 1016 -6.91 -63.14 27.22
C THR A 1016 -6.46 -63.04 28.68
N ALA A 1017 -7.44 -62.99 29.59
CA ALA A 1017 -7.44 -63.35 31.03
C ALA A 1017 -6.37 -62.79 32.02
N LYS A 1018 -6.85 -62.44 33.23
CA LYS A 1018 -6.06 -62.29 34.48
C LYS A 1018 -6.51 -63.37 35.49
N PRO A 1019 -5.68 -63.74 36.49
CA PRO A 1019 -6.09 -63.44 37.87
C PRO A 1019 -4.96 -63.09 38.88
N THR A 1020 -5.30 -62.15 39.78
CA THR A 1020 -4.93 -61.81 41.19
C THR A 1020 -3.66 -62.33 41.96
N PRO A 1021 -3.22 -61.59 43.03
CA PRO A 1021 -1.94 -61.78 43.79
C PRO A 1021 -2.11 -62.44 45.19
N PRO A 1022 -1.05 -62.64 46.03
CA PRO A 1022 -0.54 -61.64 47.03
C PRO A 1022 1.00 -61.79 47.33
N PRO A 1023 1.58 -61.46 48.52
CA PRO A 1023 1.84 -60.13 49.12
C PRO A 1023 3.34 -59.81 49.45
N SER A 1024 3.58 -58.65 50.11
CA SER A 1024 4.87 -58.01 50.48
C SER A 1024 5.65 -58.59 51.69
N PRO A 1025 6.89 -58.12 51.91
CA PRO A 1025 7.32 -57.68 53.26
C PRO A 1025 7.96 -56.26 53.34
N ARG A 1026 8.17 -55.75 54.57
CA ARG A 1026 8.77 -54.43 54.91
C ARG A 1026 10.13 -54.58 55.63
N ARG A 1027 11.09 -53.63 55.44
CA ARG A 1027 11.79 -52.82 56.50
C ARG A 1027 12.95 -51.97 55.92
N ALA A 1028 13.75 -51.29 56.78
CA ALA A 1028 14.58 -50.13 56.43
C ALA A 1028 16.09 -50.23 56.82
N MET A 1029 16.89 -49.30 56.27
CA MET A 1029 18.27 -48.81 56.59
C MET A 1029 19.24 -49.67 57.44
N PRO A 1030 20.53 -49.73 57.03
CA PRO A 1030 21.57 -48.95 57.75
C PRO A 1030 22.63 -48.24 56.83
N LYS A 1031 23.78 -47.82 57.38
CA LYS A 1031 24.74 -46.83 56.81
C LYS A 1031 26.16 -47.37 56.48
N ALA A 1032 26.86 -46.59 55.63
CA ALA A 1032 28.29 -46.15 55.72
C ALA A 1032 29.48 -46.97 55.16
N GLY A 1033 30.44 -46.23 54.57
CA GLY A 1033 31.87 -46.60 54.37
C GLY A 1033 32.43 -46.34 52.95
N VAL A 1034 33.72 -45.98 52.68
CA VAL A 1034 34.87 -45.45 53.47
C VAL A 1034 35.87 -44.70 52.54
N ILE A 1035 36.18 -43.42 52.84
CA ILE A 1035 37.50 -42.69 52.92
C ILE A 1035 38.69 -43.20 52.04
N SER A 1036 39.45 -42.35 51.30
CA SER A 1036 40.60 -41.56 51.84
C SER A 1036 41.16 -40.41 50.96
N MET A 1037 42.08 -39.62 51.54
CA MET A 1037 42.62 -38.31 51.07
C MET A 1037 44.13 -38.35 50.73
N PRO A 1038 44.79 -37.18 50.52
CA PRO A 1038 45.59 -36.59 51.62
C PRO A 1038 45.40 -35.07 51.86
N ILE A 1039 46.15 -34.49 52.81
CA ILE A 1039 45.80 -33.27 53.59
C ILE A 1039 47.03 -32.35 53.83
N LYS A 1040 46.83 -31.01 54.01
CA LYS A 1040 47.36 -30.09 55.10
C LYS A 1040 47.52 -28.61 54.66
N SER A 1041 47.46 -27.56 55.50
CA SER A 1041 46.70 -27.26 56.77
C SER A 1041 46.86 -25.76 57.23
N PRO A 1042 45.86 -25.13 57.94
CA PRO A 1042 45.84 -23.72 58.51
C PRO A 1042 46.42 -23.62 59.96
N PRO A 1043 46.35 -22.52 60.80
CA PRO A 1043 45.57 -21.23 60.85
C PRO A 1043 46.51 -19.96 61.01
N PRO A 1044 46.36 -18.82 61.79
CA PRO A 1044 45.43 -18.28 62.86
C PRO A 1044 44.83 -16.82 62.63
N PRO A 1045 44.19 -16.12 63.62
CA PRO A 1045 43.36 -14.89 63.41
C PRO A 1045 43.60 -13.65 64.37
N SER A 1046 42.63 -12.69 64.45
CA SER A 1046 42.47 -11.55 65.40
C SER A 1046 43.25 -10.22 65.10
N SER A 1047 43.01 -9.00 65.63
CA SER A 1047 41.83 -8.30 66.27
C SER A 1047 42.13 -6.81 66.62
N ALA A 1048 41.13 -5.90 66.55
CA ALA A 1048 41.05 -4.56 67.23
C ALA A 1048 41.96 -3.37 66.73
N PRO A 1049 41.68 -2.08 67.11
CA PRO A 1049 42.20 -0.86 66.43
C PRO A 1049 43.10 0.09 67.28
N PRO A 1050 43.73 1.12 66.67
CA PRO A 1050 43.85 2.44 67.31
C PRO A 1050 43.78 3.73 66.42
N THR A 1051 43.28 4.80 67.06
CA THR A 1051 43.34 6.27 66.85
C THR A 1051 44.15 6.98 65.72
N LEU A 1052 43.46 7.90 65.00
CA LEU A 1052 43.69 9.37 64.79
C LEU A 1052 45.12 9.99 64.78
N PRO A 1053 45.40 10.97 63.87
CA PRO A 1053 44.98 12.38 64.08
C PRO A 1053 44.39 13.14 62.86
N PRO A 1054 43.73 14.31 63.08
CA PRO A 1054 43.20 15.25 62.06
C PRO A 1054 44.32 16.18 61.50
N PRO A 1055 44.14 16.95 60.39
CA PRO A 1055 43.00 17.83 60.04
C PRO A 1055 42.41 17.56 58.62
N ASP A 1056 41.51 18.35 58.00
CA ASP A 1056 41.08 19.74 58.28
C ASP A 1056 39.64 20.06 57.79
N LEU A 1057 39.05 21.15 58.31
CA LEU A 1057 37.78 21.81 57.95
C LEU A 1057 37.85 23.28 58.48
N PRO A 1058 37.40 24.32 57.74
CA PRO A 1058 35.96 24.56 57.53
C PRO A 1058 35.66 25.15 56.12
N ALA A 1059 34.46 25.63 55.76
CA ALA A 1059 33.22 25.88 56.51
C ALA A 1059 31.96 25.53 55.70
N GLN A 1060 30.82 25.54 56.40
CA GLN A 1060 29.49 25.62 55.78
C GLN A 1060 29.28 27.00 55.14
N ASP A 1061 28.34 27.08 54.20
CA ASP A 1061 27.41 28.22 54.19
C ASP A 1061 26.00 27.67 53.90
N GLU A 1062 24.97 28.30 54.45
CA GLU A 1062 23.61 27.73 54.48
C GLU A 1062 22.73 28.19 53.31
N GLY A 1063 21.77 27.36 52.93
CA GLY A 1063 20.77 27.70 51.92
C GLY A 1063 19.72 28.65 52.48
N VAL A 1064 19.98 29.95 52.43
CA VAL A 1064 19.01 30.99 52.77
C VAL A 1064 17.94 31.08 51.67
N TYR A 1065 16.68 30.84 52.05
CA TYR A 1065 15.51 31.29 51.30
C TYR A 1065 15.21 32.73 51.71
N GLU A 1066 15.10 33.66 50.76
CA GLU A 1066 14.47 34.97 50.98
C GLU A 1066 13.20 35.09 50.14
N GLU A 1067 12.06 35.28 50.81
CA GLU A 1067 10.82 35.77 50.21
C GLU A 1067 10.79 37.30 50.26
N ILE A 1068 10.88 37.96 49.12
CA ILE A 1068 10.42 39.34 48.91
C ILE A 1068 9.86 39.39 47.47
N GLY A 1069 8.70 39.96 47.18
CA GLY A 1069 7.74 40.69 48.01
C GLY A 1069 7.09 41.76 47.12
N ASP A 1070 5.77 41.72 46.96
CA ASP A 1070 5.07 42.43 45.88
C ASP A 1070 4.53 43.80 46.33
N ASP A 1071 5.26 44.88 46.07
CA ASP A 1071 4.70 46.24 46.06
C ASP A 1071 5.53 47.27 45.24
N SER A 1072 4.93 47.78 44.16
CA SER A 1072 4.91 49.17 43.63
C SER A 1072 6.12 50.15 43.74
N PRO A 1073 6.21 51.17 42.86
CA PRO A 1073 6.11 51.14 41.39
C PRO A 1073 7.21 51.99 40.68
N GLY A 1074 7.67 51.59 39.49
CA GLY A 1074 8.52 52.47 38.66
C GLY A 1074 9.19 51.77 37.48
N GLY A 1075 8.88 52.18 36.25
CA GLY A 1075 9.41 51.56 35.03
C GLY A 1075 10.15 52.52 34.09
N PRO A 1076 11.09 52.03 33.26
CA PRO A 1076 11.53 52.69 32.04
C PRO A 1076 10.64 52.30 30.84
N GLU A 1077 10.49 53.19 29.85
CA GLU A 1077 9.61 53.00 28.69
C GLU A 1077 10.10 51.89 27.72
N PRO A 1078 9.24 50.92 27.35
CA PRO A 1078 9.45 50.10 26.16
C PRO A 1078 9.10 50.88 24.89
N GLN A 1079 9.95 50.82 23.86
CA GLN A 1079 9.65 51.43 22.56
C GLN A 1079 8.45 50.74 21.90
N GLY A 1080 7.54 51.54 21.33
CA GLY A 1080 6.24 51.07 20.85
C GLY A 1080 6.30 50.15 19.62
N PRO A 1081 5.26 49.31 19.41
CA PRO A 1081 5.19 48.39 18.28
C PRO A 1081 4.96 49.12 16.93
N PRO A 1082 5.37 48.52 15.79
CA PRO A 1082 5.11 49.06 14.46
C PRO A 1082 3.60 49.07 14.13
N PRO A 1083 3.13 49.98 13.27
CA PRO A 1083 1.71 50.17 12.99
C PRO A 1083 1.09 48.99 12.21
N PRO A 1084 -0.20 48.66 12.45
CA PRO A 1084 -0.89 47.58 11.76
C PRO A 1084 -1.23 47.95 10.30
N PRO A 1085 -1.35 46.96 9.39
CA PRO A 1085 -1.83 47.18 8.03
C PRO A 1085 -3.32 47.58 8.01
N PRO A 1086 -3.78 48.34 7.00
CA PRO A 1086 -5.15 48.85 6.95
C PRO A 1086 -6.19 47.74 6.76
N ARG A 1087 -7.34 47.89 7.42
CA ARG A 1087 -8.54 47.05 7.20
C ARG A 1087 -9.07 47.25 5.78
N ALA A 1088 -9.51 46.16 5.15
CA ALA A 1088 -10.37 46.20 3.99
C ALA A 1088 -11.84 46.30 4.44
N GLU A 1089 -12.60 47.23 3.87
CA GLU A 1089 -14.05 47.31 4.04
C GLU A 1089 -14.79 46.40 3.04
N ALA A 1090 -16.04 46.06 3.33
CA ALA A 1090 -16.85 45.19 2.49
C ALA A 1090 -17.72 46.01 1.51
N GLY A 1091 -17.77 45.59 0.23
CA GLY A 1091 -18.65 46.27 -0.75
C GLY A 1091 -18.69 45.65 -2.15
N SER A 1092 -19.78 44.92 -2.42
CA SER A 1092 -20.45 44.80 -3.73
C SER A 1092 -19.74 44.08 -4.91
N PRO A 1093 -20.49 43.58 -5.92
CA PRO A 1093 -19.96 42.64 -6.92
C PRO A 1093 -19.50 43.30 -8.25
N PRO A 1094 -18.52 42.71 -8.96
CA PRO A 1094 -18.09 43.17 -10.27
C PRO A 1094 -18.87 42.53 -11.43
N THR A 1095 -19.43 43.37 -12.29
CA THR A 1095 -19.77 43.00 -13.68
C THR A 1095 -18.57 43.25 -14.60
N GLY A 1096 -18.52 42.55 -15.74
CA GLY A 1096 -17.78 43.05 -16.92
C GLY A 1096 -16.31 42.61 -17.09
N THR A 1097 -16.12 41.57 -17.90
CA THR A 1097 -15.02 41.36 -18.86
C THR A 1097 -13.82 42.32 -18.86
N ARG A 1098 -12.61 41.78 -18.60
CA ARG A 1098 -11.33 42.28 -19.15
C ARG A 1098 -10.41 41.11 -19.53
N GLY A 1099 -9.63 41.29 -20.60
CA GLY A 1099 -8.81 40.23 -21.22
C GLY A 1099 -7.45 39.99 -20.55
N PRO A 1100 -6.70 38.97 -21.01
CA PRO A 1100 -5.43 38.56 -20.40
C PRO A 1100 -4.27 39.55 -20.66
N PRO A 1101 -3.26 39.61 -19.76
CA PRO A 1101 -2.09 40.48 -19.88
C PRO A 1101 -1.07 40.01 -20.95
N PRO A 1102 -0.18 40.90 -21.43
CA PRO A 1102 0.73 40.62 -22.54
C PRO A 1102 1.92 39.70 -22.18
N VAL A 1103 2.45 39.02 -23.20
CA VAL A 1103 3.57 38.07 -23.10
C VAL A 1103 4.93 38.79 -23.23
N PRO A 1104 5.96 38.45 -22.42
CA PRO A 1104 7.30 39.01 -22.56
C PRO A 1104 7.99 38.60 -23.88
N ALA A 1105 8.67 39.54 -24.53
CA ALA A 1105 9.38 39.30 -25.79
C ALA A 1105 10.59 38.36 -25.62
N ARG A 1106 10.78 37.44 -26.58
CA ARG A 1106 11.99 36.60 -26.70
C ARG A 1106 12.89 37.12 -27.83
N SER A 1107 14.15 37.38 -27.52
CA SER A 1107 15.16 37.88 -28.47
C SER A 1107 16.15 36.79 -28.91
N ALA A 1108 15.80 36.02 -29.94
CA ALA A 1108 16.73 35.25 -30.76
C ALA A 1108 16.10 34.85 -32.11
N PRO A 1109 16.77 35.06 -33.27
CA PRO A 1109 16.27 34.59 -34.57
C PRO A 1109 16.56 33.09 -34.78
N PRO A 1110 15.73 32.38 -35.58
CA PRO A 1110 15.96 30.97 -35.93
C PRO A 1110 17.01 30.81 -37.05
N PRO A 1111 17.63 29.61 -37.19
CA PRO A 1111 18.51 29.29 -38.30
C PRO A 1111 17.73 29.14 -39.63
N PRO A 1112 18.39 29.34 -40.80
CA PRO A 1112 17.74 29.27 -42.10
C PRO A 1112 17.36 27.85 -42.53
N LEU A 1113 16.27 27.73 -43.29
CA LEU A 1113 15.82 26.48 -43.90
C LEU A 1113 16.60 26.17 -45.19
N PRO A 1114 16.83 24.88 -45.54
CA PRO A 1114 17.39 24.50 -46.83
C PRO A 1114 16.39 24.77 -47.97
N ALA A 1115 16.91 25.19 -49.12
CA ALA A 1115 16.09 25.53 -50.29
C ALA A 1115 15.43 24.29 -50.92
N ARG A 1116 14.19 24.47 -51.44
CA ARG A 1116 13.59 23.51 -52.37
C ARG A 1116 14.26 23.63 -53.75
N PRO A 1117 14.46 22.53 -54.49
CA PRO A 1117 14.73 22.58 -55.93
C PRO A 1117 13.61 23.31 -56.69
N ARG A 1118 13.93 23.83 -57.87
CA ARG A 1118 12.95 24.27 -58.88
C ARG A 1118 13.01 23.32 -60.06
N GLN A 1119 11.82 22.95 -60.54
CA GLN A 1119 11.54 21.93 -61.56
C GLN A 1119 11.83 20.50 -61.08
#